data_AF-A0A7K2KUH5-F1
#
_entry.id   AF-A0A7K2KUH5-F1
#
_cell.length_a   1.000
_cell.length_b   1.000
_cell.length_c   1.000
_cell.angle_alpha   90.00
_cell.angle_beta   90.00
_cell.angle_gamma   90.00
#
_symmetry.space_group_name_H-M   'P 1'
#
loop_
_entity.id
_entity.type
_entity.pdbx_description
1 polymer ?
#
loop_
_entity_poly.entity_id
_entity_poly.type
_entity_poly.pdbx_seq_one_letter_code
_entity_poly.pdbx_strand_id
1 'polypeptide(L)'
;METDGTYESGDTRGGAVPRPAGPPKGATAPEVPPARRVGPGLPSVPPLPPRAPAPATAHPFSPVAEWLDAPRPEAALGIWRFRYLPPPAEATRIRPITLLGMLVPLLVGLFIWLAYRNDNLPYAATVMRTFTPNDWWTGFGATAKDWQGVAVHAIFDAIVFFGLVWVVGSLGSWGRIIGFYLARRRPPVRAALTALGALAGLAAVLPEALHLGWSAVPVVNPILYLIALVTGGWHIAGSPIVIYAVYVLGAALVIWPCAKIGGWETLYRQWRSGGAPEAPDPAAPSGPGVPRSQWPELRAAGAHRAADVLTGELAAGRMNDADCARLRRVWQAGERDAGRRAAFVEALVRQGAAADTHPSGDRDLPSRSAVHDLLEGQVRVGRWVAAERGSRSYHDAGLALGPELLGTSLLAVGPSGSGKTRSLVAPVVESLCLQALTGACAVVAVGSAGAQLGPDAAYDVVIRLGDPASRYDLDLYAGATDPDEAAACLAEGLVGDMEGMETRRAATVLAQLLGPYRVAYGRFPTVPVLRELLEARPETLRALLDLLPADGAQAMRRELESRLRQVGTTNDLGPVLADRLAALDRPIFAEFFGGAEEPRSFSLRSAAQHPMRVRISLPEGGHEEAARLLNRLLLAQFQHITRGGAGRGNFAFLVLDDAAGAVTPGALRALQRLRTQNSGVVLALRTLAEVPEALHGPLLATVGCRMAFSGLPTWDGRAFADAWGTERVEMTEVAHHTVFADQPMTRAIHALRKLVTGKAVTTEAVTVREVERQRWSASDLAHAVPPGHAVLSLSHVRGEQVPPMLVDLRG
;
A
#
# COMPACT_ATOMS: atom_id res chain seq x y z
N MET A 1 8.90 8.69 59.23
CA MET A 1 7.71 8.46 58.38
C MET A 1 7.90 7.13 57.67
N GLU A 2 7.76 5.97 58.33
CA GLU A 2 6.72 5.58 59.33
C GLU A 2 5.32 5.79 58.71
N THR A 3 4.42 4.81 58.60
CA THR A 3 4.23 3.52 59.30
C THR A 3 3.81 2.43 58.27
N ASP A 4 4.03 1.11 58.38
CA ASP A 4 4.21 0.13 59.48
C ASP A 4 2.92 -0.60 59.93
N GLY A 5 3.04 -1.93 60.15
CA GLY A 5 1.99 -2.87 60.64
C GLY A 5 1.52 -3.92 59.60
N THR A 6 2.02 -5.17 59.55
CA THR A 6 1.81 -6.35 60.47
C THR A 6 0.37 -6.92 60.46
N TYR A 7 0.04 -8.19 60.77
CA TYR A 7 0.70 -9.47 61.09
C TYR A 7 -0.21 -10.61 60.52
N GLU A 8 0.03 -11.93 60.54
CA GLU A 8 1.04 -12.81 61.17
C GLU A 8 1.23 -14.10 60.31
N SER A 9 1.92 -15.13 60.83
CA SER A 9 1.98 -16.50 60.29
C SER A 9 1.56 -17.54 61.33
N GLY A 10 0.69 -18.49 60.98
CA GLY A 10 0.28 -19.61 61.85
C GLY A 10 0.63 -20.97 61.24
N ASP A 11 1.64 -21.64 61.78
CA ASP A 11 2.09 -22.97 61.37
C ASP A 11 1.52 -24.06 62.30
N THR A 12 1.12 -25.23 61.78
CA THR A 12 1.44 -26.55 62.37
C THR A 12 0.90 -27.76 61.57
N ARG A 13 1.84 -28.54 61.04
CA ARG A 13 1.91 -30.02 61.01
C ARG A 13 0.63 -30.87 60.74
N GLY A 14 0.70 -31.59 59.61
CA GLY A 14 0.67 -33.07 59.66
C GLY A 14 -0.41 -33.77 58.83
N GLY A 15 -0.01 -34.49 57.78
CA GLY A 15 -0.87 -35.51 57.15
C GLY A 15 -0.71 -35.69 55.63
N ALA A 16 -0.18 -36.85 55.24
CA ALA A 16 -0.41 -37.61 54.00
C ALA A 16 -0.63 -36.90 52.62
N VAL A 17 0.21 -37.29 51.67
CA VAL A 17 0.19 -36.96 50.23
C VAL A 17 -1.00 -37.56 49.46
N PRO A 18 -1.59 -36.85 48.48
CA PRO A 18 -2.24 -37.44 47.31
C PRO A 18 -1.35 -37.31 46.05
N ARG A 19 -1.00 -38.44 45.43
CA ARG A 19 -0.36 -38.48 44.10
C ARG A 19 -1.40 -38.21 42.99
N PRO A 20 -0.99 -37.68 41.82
CA PRO A 20 -1.87 -37.59 40.66
C PRO A 20 -2.29 -38.99 40.16
N ALA A 21 -3.53 -39.09 39.66
CA ALA A 21 -4.12 -40.34 39.21
C ALA A 21 -3.47 -40.86 37.91
N GLY A 22 -3.15 -42.16 37.88
CA GLY A 22 -2.71 -42.86 36.68
C GLY A 22 -3.88 -43.39 35.83
N PRO A 23 -3.65 -43.71 34.55
CA PRO A 23 -4.67 -44.25 33.66
C PRO A 23 -5.06 -45.71 34.02
N PRO A 24 -6.32 -46.11 33.84
CA PRO A 24 -6.78 -47.45 34.20
C PRO A 24 -6.27 -48.53 33.25
N LYS A 25 -5.88 -49.68 33.81
CA LYS A 25 -5.59 -50.92 33.05
C LYS A 25 -6.81 -51.84 33.04
N GLY A 26 -7.00 -52.57 31.93
CA GLY A 26 -7.67 -53.88 31.94
C GLY A 26 -9.10 -53.92 31.43
N ALA A 27 -9.27 -53.86 30.10
CA ALA A 27 -10.37 -54.51 29.40
C ALA A 27 -9.78 -55.35 28.25
N THR A 28 -10.38 -56.50 27.99
CA THR A 28 -9.80 -57.61 27.20
C THR A 28 -9.81 -57.37 25.68
N ALA A 29 -8.83 -57.98 24.99
CA ALA A 29 -8.72 -57.93 23.53
C ALA A 29 -9.78 -58.80 22.82
N PRO A 30 -10.33 -58.34 21.67
CA PRO A 30 -11.00 -59.21 20.70
C PRO A 30 -9.99 -59.87 19.75
N GLU A 31 -10.29 -61.11 19.35
CA GLU A 31 -9.49 -61.93 18.43
C GLU A 31 -9.31 -61.34 17.03
N VAL A 32 -8.19 -61.69 16.40
CA VAL A 32 -7.91 -61.46 14.97
C VAL A 32 -8.51 -62.60 14.14
N PRO A 33 -9.47 -62.35 13.22
CA PRO A 33 -9.90 -63.35 12.25
C PRO A 33 -8.86 -63.49 11.10
N PRO A 34 -8.66 -64.69 10.54
CA PRO A 34 -7.60 -64.95 9.58
C PRO A 34 -7.88 -64.39 8.18
N ALA A 35 -6.79 -64.11 7.45
CA ALA A 35 -6.83 -63.68 6.05
C ALA A 35 -7.59 -64.68 5.16
N ARG A 36 -8.55 -64.17 4.37
CA ARG A 36 -9.30 -64.97 3.38
C ARG A 36 -9.02 -64.50 1.95
N ARG A 37 -8.98 -65.48 1.04
CA ARG A 37 -8.45 -65.38 -0.32
C ARG A 37 -9.33 -64.55 -1.26
N VAL A 38 -8.69 -64.03 -2.31
CA VAL A 38 -9.30 -63.41 -3.48
C VAL A 38 -10.32 -64.35 -4.15
N GLY A 39 -11.47 -63.80 -4.54
CA GLY A 39 -12.48 -64.42 -5.41
C GLY A 39 -13.30 -63.29 -6.09
N PRO A 40 -13.71 -63.42 -7.36
CA PRO A 40 -14.09 -62.26 -8.17
C PRO A 40 -15.59 -61.93 -8.14
N GLY A 41 -15.90 -60.64 -8.31
CA GLY A 41 -17.21 -60.18 -8.79
C GLY A 41 -18.08 -59.44 -7.77
N LEU A 42 -18.08 -58.11 -7.85
CA LEU A 42 -19.24 -57.22 -7.92
C LEU A 42 -18.72 -55.76 -8.10
N PRO A 43 -19.50 -54.83 -8.70
CA PRO A 43 -18.91 -53.71 -9.44
C PRO A 43 -18.36 -52.58 -8.56
N SER A 44 -17.24 -52.02 -9.00
CA SER A 44 -16.64 -50.81 -8.45
C SER A 44 -17.58 -49.61 -8.60
N VAL A 45 -17.88 -48.93 -7.50
CA VAL A 45 -18.43 -47.55 -7.55
C VAL A 45 -17.36 -46.66 -8.20
N PRO A 46 -17.65 -45.95 -9.30
CA PRO A 46 -16.65 -45.13 -9.98
C PRO A 46 -16.23 -43.94 -9.09
N PRO A 47 -14.96 -43.49 -9.17
CA PRO A 47 -14.53 -42.31 -8.44
C PRO A 47 -15.33 -41.08 -8.88
N LEU A 48 -15.65 -40.20 -7.92
CA LEU A 48 -16.36 -38.95 -8.17
C LEU A 48 -15.56 -38.11 -9.19
N PRO A 49 -16.15 -37.72 -10.34
CA PRO A 49 -15.37 -37.09 -11.40
C PRO A 49 -14.85 -35.71 -10.97
N PRO A 50 -13.65 -35.30 -11.42
CA PRO A 50 -13.20 -33.93 -11.25
C PRO A 50 -14.19 -32.99 -11.95
N ARG A 51 -14.70 -32.02 -11.19
CA ARG A 51 -15.47 -30.82 -11.58
C ARG A 51 -15.91 -30.80 -13.05
N ALA A 52 -17.17 -31.16 -13.29
CA ALA A 52 -17.77 -31.11 -14.63
C ALA A 52 -17.49 -29.76 -15.33
N PRO A 53 -17.18 -29.75 -16.63
CA PRO A 53 -17.07 -28.50 -17.38
C PRO A 53 -18.39 -27.76 -17.29
N ALA A 54 -18.32 -26.44 -17.09
CA ALA A 54 -19.49 -25.57 -17.12
C ALA A 54 -20.25 -25.78 -18.45
N PRO A 55 -21.60 -25.68 -18.46
CA PRO A 55 -22.35 -25.82 -19.70
C PRO A 55 -21.82 -24.83 -20.73
N ALA A 56 -21.54 -25.32 -21.94
CA ALA A 56 -20.97 -24.54 -23.02
C ALA A 56 -21.99 -23.52 -23.55
N THR A 57 -22.18 -22.42 -22.83
CA THR A 57 -22.60 -21.17 -23.44
C THR A 57 -21.52 -20.79 -24.45
N ALA A 58 -21.91 -20.66 -25.71
CA ALA A 58 -20.98 -20.35 -26.79
C ALA A 58 -20.47 -18.91 -26.67
N HIS A 59 -19.42 -18.72 -25.87
CA HIS A 59 -18.63 -17.49 -25.84
C HIS A 59 -17.60 -17.57 -26.97
N PRO A 60 -17.64 -16.68 -27.98
CA PRO A 60 -16.76 -16.76 -29.15
C PRO A 60 -15.32 -16.25 -28.89
N PHE A 61 -14.88 -16.23 -27.62
CA PHE A 61 -13.60 -15.68 -27.19
C PHE A 61 -12.87 -16.66 -26.27
N SER A 62 -11.54 -16.71 -26.35
CA SER A 62 -10.74 -17.58 -25.49
C SER A 62 -10.72 -17.07 -24.03
N PRO A 63 -10.49 -17.94 -23.03
CA PRO A 63 -10.42 -17.52 -21.62
C PRO A 63 -9.37 -16.43 -21.35
N VAL A 64 -8.29 -16.41 -22.14
CA VAL A 64 -7.23 -15.40 -22.05
C VAL A 64 -7.68 -14.06 -22.62
N ALA A 65 -8.54 -14.04 -23.65
CA ALA A 65 -9.18 -12.81 -24.12
C ALA A 65 -10.13 -12.23 -23.07
N GLU A 66 -10.95 -13.07 -22.42
CA GLU A 66 -11.81 -12.64 -21.31
C GLU A 66 -10.99 -12.13 -20.11
N TRP A 67 -9.83 -12.72 -19.84
CA TRP A 67 -8.89 -12.23 -18.82
C TRP A 67 -8.22 -10.90 -19.20
N LEU A 68 -7.84 -10.71 -20.47
CA LEU A 68 -7.29 -9.44 -20.97
C LEU A 68 -8.30 -8.30 -20.86
N ASP A 69 -9.54 -8.55 -21.26
CA ASP A 69 -10.61 -7.55 -21.34
C ASP A 69 -11.33 -7.30 -20.01
N ALA A 70 -11.08 -8.13 -18.99
CA ALA A 70 -11.65 -7.96 -17.66
C ALA A 70 -11.30 -6.59 -17.04
N PRO A 71 -12.26 -5.91 -16.38
CA PRO A 71 -12.03 -4.61 -15.76
C PRO A 71 -11.04 -4.72 -14.59
N ARG A 72 -10.14 -3.73 -14.53
CA ARG A 72 -9.10 -3.56 -13.50
C ARG A 72 -9.10 -2.10 -13.01
N PRO A 73 -10.17 -1.63 -12.35
CA PRO A 73 -10.22 -0.26 -11.85
C PRO A 73 -9.05 0.03 -10.91
N GLU A 74 -8.70 1.30 -10.77
CA GLU A 74 -7.80 1.73 -9.70
C GLU A 74 -8.47 1.44 -8.35
N ALA A 75 -7.71 0.86 -7.43
CA ALA A 75 -8.16 0.41 -6.12
C ALA A 75 -7.13 0.78 -5.07
N ALA A 76 -7.52 0.74 -3.79
CA ALA A 76 -6.58 0.98 -2.70
C ALA A 76 -5.50 -0.12 -2.63
N LEU A 77 -4.35 0.21 -2.03
CA LEU A 77 -3.17 -0.65 -1.95
C LEU A 77 -3.47 -2.06 -1.42
N GLY A 78 -2.94 -3.09 -2.09
CA GLY A 78 -3.12 -4.48 -1.66
C GLY A 78 -4.53 -5.04 -1.89
N ILE A 79 -5.41 -4.30 -2.60
CA ILE A 79 -6.64 -4.85 -3.17
C ILE A 79 -6.33 -5.54 -4.50
N TRP A 80 -6.89 -6.73 -4.65
CA TRP A 80 -6.91 -7.51 -5.89
C TRP A 80 -7.77 -6.83 -6.95
N ARG A 81 -7.15 -6.35 -8.04
CA ARG A 81 -7.81 -5.49 -9.04
C ARG A 81 -8.57 -6.23 -10.13
N PHE A 82 -8.19 -7.47 -10.45
CA PHE A 82 -8.86 -8.26 -11.49
C PHE A 82 -10.32 -8.55 -11.11
N ARG A 83 -11.26 -7.99 -11.90
CA ARG A 83 -12.71 -8.02 -11.64
C ARG A 83 -13.12 -7.38 -10.31
N TYR A 84 -12.33 -6.44 -9.79
CA TYR A 84 -12.70 -5.68 -8.59
C TYR A 84 -13.92 -4.81 -8.87
N LEU A 85 -14.91 -4.89 -7.99
CA LEU A 85 -16.09 -4.03 -7.98
C LEU A 85 -15.95 -3.11 -6.76
N PRO A 86 -15.65 -1.81 -6.94
CA PRO A 86 -15.57 -0.90 -5.81
C PRO A 86 -16.94 -0.81 -5.11
N PRO A 87 -17.00 -0.77 -3.77
CA PRO A 87 -18.26 -0.60 -3.08
C PRO A 87 -18.90 0.74 -3.47
N PRO A 88 -20.24 0.81 -3.61
CA PRO A 88 -20.91 2.02 -4.03
C PRO A 88 -20.59 3.17 -3.07
N ALA A 89 -20.09 4.28 -3.63
CA ALA A 89 -19.70 5.45 -2.85
C ALA A 89 -20.84 5.88 -1.92
N GLU A 90 -20.55 5.99 -0.62
CA GLU A 90 -21.58 6.22 0.38
C GLU A 90 -22.27 7.56 0.10
N ALA A 91 -23.52 7.49 -0.37
CA ALA A 91 -24.32 8.66 -0.67
C ALA A 91 -24.65 9.38 0.62
N THR A 92 -23.72 10.26 1.05
CA THR A 92 -23.82 11.08 2.27
C THR A 92 -25.22 11.66 2.36
N ARG A 93 -26.02 11.08 3.26
CA ARG A 93 -27.37 11.55 3.57
C ARG A 93 -27.20 12.72 4.51
N ILE A 94 -27.41 13.93 4.01
CA ILE A 94 -27.52 15.12 4.85
C ILE A 94 -28.58 14.84 5.92
N ARG A 95 -28.19 14.89 7.20
CA ARG A 95 -29.14 14.79 8.31
C ARG A 95 -30.08 16.02 8.23
N PRO A 96 -31.39 15.88 8.50
CA PRO A 96 -32.36 16.99 8.32
C PRO A 96 -32.02 18.26 9.12
N ILE A 97 -31.22 18.14 10.18
CA ILE A 97 -30.64 19.24 10.97
C ILE A 97 -29.91 20.29 10.10
N THR A 98 -29.26 19.91 9.00
CA THR A 98 -28.50 20.86 8.17
C THR A 98 -29.40 21.81 7.36
N LEU A 99 -30.63 21.41 7.02
CA LEU A 99 -31.61 22.30 6.38
C LEU A 99 -32.14 23.35 7.36
N LEU A 100 -32.31 22.99 8.63
CA LEU A 100 -32.69 23.93 9.69
C LEU A 100 -31.60 24.99 9.91
N GLY A 101 -30.32 24.59 9.82
CA GLY A 101 -29.17 25.51 9.84
C GLY A 101 -29.10 26.50 8.66
N MET A 102 -29.77 26.21 7.54
CA MET A 102 -29.91 27.16 6.42
C MET A 102 -31.04 28.17 6.68
N LEU A 103 -32.14 27.71 7.28
CA LEU A 103 -33.40 28.44 7.42
C LEU A 103 -33.41 29.40 8.63
N VAL A 104 -32.79 29.02 9.75
CA VAL A 104 -32.74 29.86 10.96
C VAL A 104 -32.00 31.20 10.73
N PRO A 105 -30.78 31.24 10.13
CA PRO A 105 -30.12 32.51 9.83
C PRO A 105 -30.93 33.40 8.87
N LEU A 106 -31.68 32.80 7.93
CA LEU A 106 -32.54 33.55 7.01
C LEU A 106 -33.69 34.26 7.73
N LEU A 107 -34.38 33.57 8.63
CA LEU A 107 -35.47 34.18 9.40
C LEU A 107 -34.96 35.28 10.35
N VAL A 108 -33.82 35.05 11.01
CA VAL A 108 -33.17 36.07 11.85
C VAL A 108 -32.74 37.27 11.01
N GLY A 109 -32.14 37.04 9.85
CA GLY A 109 -31.75 38.12 8.94
C GLY A 109 -32.95 38.92 8.45
N LEU A 110 -34.00 38.24 7.94
CA LEU A 110 -35.23 38.87 7.49
C LEU A 110 -35.91 39.69 8.60
N PHE A 111 -35.92 39.19 9.84
CA PHE A 111 -36.43 39.93 11.00
C PHE A 111 -35.63 41.22 11.27
N ILE A 112 -34.30 41.16 11.22
CA ILE A 112 -33.43 42.34 11.35
C ILE A 112 -33.66 43.34 10.22
N TRP A 113 -33.84 42.86 8.98
CA TRP A 113 -34.15 43.71 7.82
C TRP A 113 -35.50 44.43 7.95
N LEU A 114 -36.55 43.73 8.39
CA LEU A 114 -37.85 44.36 8.65
C LEU A 114 -37.81 45.32 9.84
N ALA A 115 -37.06 45.00 10.89
CA ALA A 115 -36.87 45.89 12.03
C ALA A 115 -36.15 47.19 11.63
N TYR A 116 -35.13 47.07 10.77
CA TYR A 116 -34.41 48.21 10.19
C TYR A 116 -35.32 49.09 9.31
N ARG A 117 -36.02 48.48 8.34
CA ARG A 117 -36.88 49.20 7.38
C ARG A 117 -38.08 49.91 8.02
N ASN A 118 -38.53 49.43 9.19
CA ASN A 118 -39.65 50.00 9.94
C ASN A 118 -39.20 50.95 11.07
N ASP A 119 -37.98 51.50 11.00
CA ASP A 119 -37.38 52.42 11.99
C ASP A 119 -37.31 51.90 13.44
N ASN A 120 -37.46 50.58 13.66
CA ASN A 120 -37.42 49.97 15.00
C ASN A 120 -35.99 49.77 15.54
N LEU A 121 -34.95 50.25 14.83
CA LEU A 121 -33.56 50.23 15.28
C LEU A 121 -33.10 51.65 15.68
N PRO A 122 -33.22 52.03 16.97
CA PRO A 122 -33.13 53.43 17.41
C PRO A 122 -31.77 54.11 17.18
N TYR A 123 -30.70 53.33 16.96
CA TYR A 123 -29.35 53.85 16.73
C TYR A 123 -29.00 54.06 15.25
N ALA A 124 -29.78 53.52 14.30
CA ALA A 124 -29.47 53.60 12.88
C ALA A 124 -29.47 55.07 12.38
N ALA A 125 -30.48 55.84 12.76
CA ALA A 125 -30.60 57.27 12.47
C ALA A 125 -29.40 58.09 12.99
N THR A 126 -28.90 57.76 14.18
CA THR A 126 -27.76 58.44 14.80
C THR A 126 -26.46 58.21 14.04
N VAL A 127 -26.22 56.97 13.58
CA VAL A 127 -25.02 56.64 12.79
C VAL A 127 -25.02 57.40 11.46
N MET A 128 -26.14 57.42 10.72
CA MET A 128 -26.22 58.15 9.44
C MET A 128 -25.92 59.64 9.58
N ARG A 129 -26.44 60.28 10.63
CA ARG A 129 -26.18 61.69 10.96
C ARG A 129 -24.74 61.98 11.39
N THR A 130 -24.03 61.02 11.96
CA THR A 130 -22.64 61.20 12.39
C THR A 130 -21.69 61.31 11.18
N PHE A 131 -22.07 60.72 10.04
CA PHE A 131 -21.29 60.76 8.79
C PHE A 131 -21.81 61.74 7.73
N THR A 132 -22.85 62.54 8.03
CA THR A 132 -23.48 63.44 7.03
C THR A 132 -23.81 64.83 7.59
N PRO A 133 -23.85 65.88 6.74
CA PRO A 133 -24.21 67.23 7.17
C PRO A 133 -25.63 67.31 7.77
N ASN A 134 -25.78 68.07 8.86
CA ASN A 134 -27.05 68.19 9.60
C ASN A 134 -28.15 68.90 8.80
N ASP A 135 -27.80 69.71 7.80
CA ASP A 135 -28.70 70.47 6.94
C ASP A 135 -29.51 69.63 5.95
N TRP A 136 -29.16 68.34 5.76
CA TRP A 136 -29.86 67.39 4.88
C TRP A 136 -31.08 66.72 5.54
N TRP A 137 -31.30 66.96 6.83
CA TRP A 137 -32.29 66.27 7.67
C TRP A 137 -33.32 67.25 8.26
N THR A 138 -34.56 66.80 8.49
CA THR A 138 -35.59 67.58 9.17
C THR A 138 -35.73 67.18 10.65
N GLY A 139 -35.66 68.15 11.56
CA GLY A 139 -35.86 67.95 13.00
C GLY A 139 -34.81 67.03 13.65
N PHE A 140 -35.22 66.23 14.65
CA PHE A 140 -34.36 65.27 15.36
C PHE A 140 -34.38 63.85 14.77
N GLY A 141 -35.26 63.55 13.80
CA GLY A 141 -35.38 62.23 13.17
C GLY A 141 -34.61 62.09 11.85
N ALA A 142 -34.45 60.88 11.33
CA ALA A 142 -33.82 60.64 10.02
C ALA A 142 -34.74 60.95 8.82
N THR A 143 -35.66 61.91 8.93
CA THR A 143 -36.50 62.32 7.80
C THR A 143 -35.69 63.19 6.84
N ALA A 144 -35.48 62.72 5.61
CA ALA A 144 -34.73 63.43 4.59
C ALA A 144 -35.44 64.75 4.22
N LYS A 145 -34.68 65.85 4.20
CA LYS A 145 -35.18 67.18 3.82
C LYS A 145 -35.08 67.40 2.32
N ASP A 146 -33.94 67.04 1.75
CA ASP A 146 -33.54 67.26 0.36
C ASP A 146 -33.12 65.92 -0.28
N TRP A 147 -32.92 65.87 -1.60
CA TRP A 147 -32.60 64.63 -2.32
C TRP A 147 -31.30 63.95 -1.85
N GLN A 148 -30.37 64.72 -1.27
CA GLN A 148 -29.14 64.22 -0.65
C GLN A 148 -29.44 63.35 0.58
N GLY A 149 -30.45 63.67 1.38
CA GLY A 149 -30.88 62.83 2.50
C GLY A 149 -31.50 61.51 2.04
N VAL A 150 -32.25 61.54 0.93
CA VAL A 150 -32.80 60.33 0.28
C VAL A 150 -31.68 59.46 -0.30
N ALA A 151 -30.65 60.08 -0.90
CA ALA A 151 -29.47 59.40 -1.41
C ALA A 151 -28.71 58.65 -0.30
N VAL A 152 -28.52 59.29 0.86
CA VAL A 152 -27.85 58.67 2.02
C VAL A 152 -28.63 57.47 2.54
N HIS A 153 -29.95 57.57 2.67
CA HIS A 153 -30.81 56.44 3.05
C HIS A 153 -30.61 55.24 2.11
N ALA A 154 -30.72 55.46 0.80
CA ALA A 154 -30.53 54.38 -0.18
C ALA A 154 -29.15 53.71 -0.07
N ILE A 155 -28.09 54.49 0.19
CA ILE A 155 -26.73 53.96 0.37
C ILE A 155 -26.60 53.15 1.67
N PHE A 156 -27.17 53.62 2.79
CA PHE A 156 -27.18 52.86 4.05
C PHE A 156 -28.04 51.59 3.96
N ASP A 157 -29.20 51.66 3.31
CA ASP A 157 -30.04 50.50 2.98
C ASP A 157 -29.24 49.42 2.25
N ALA A 158 -28.44 49.82 1.26
CA ALA A 158 -27.56 48.90 0.52
C ALA A 158 -26.52 48.25 1.45
N ILE A 159 -25.81 49.05 2.26
CA ILE A 159 -24.76 48.57 3.16
C ILE A 159 -25.33 47.56 4.18
N VAL A 160 -26.46 47.89 4.80
CA VAL A 160 -27.13 47.00 5.77
C VAL A 160 -27.63 45.73 5.06
N PHE A 161 -28.24 45.85 3.88
CA PHE A 161 -28.71 44.70 3.11
C PHE A 161 -27.57 43.74 2.72
N PHE A 162 -26.50 44.26 2.11
CA PHE A 162 -25.36 43.43 1.67
C PHE A 162 -24.60 42.82 2.86
N GLY A 163 -24.40 43.57 3.95
CA GLY A 163 -23.81 43.04 5.18
C GLY A 163 -24.63 41.89 5.76
N LEU A 164 -25.95 42.06 5.82
CA LEU A 164 -26.88 41.03 6.29
C LEU A 164 -26.86 39.77 5.41
N VAL A 165 -26.92 39.92 4.08
CA VAL A 165 -26.84 38.80 3.13
C VAL A 165 -25.52 38.04 3.28
N TRP A 166 -24.40 38.75 3.49
CA TRP A 166 -23.09 38.13 3.72
C TRP A 166 -23.03 37.36 5.05
N VAL A 167 -23.57 37.93 6.14
CA VAL A 167 -23.67 37.26 7.46
C VAL A 167 -24.56 36.01 7.38
N VAL A 168 -25.72 36.08 6.75
CA VAL A 168 -26.65 34.95 6.58
C VAL A 168 -26.04 33.84 5.71
N GLY A 169 -25.42 34.19 4.58
CA GLY A 169 -24.82 33.24 3.66
C GLY A 169 -23.61 32.50 4.24
N SER A 170 -22.80 33.19 5.07
CA SER A 170 -21.63 32.62 5.74
C SER A 170 -22.03 31.74 6.93
N LEU A 171 -22.85 32.23 7.86
CA LEU A 171 -23.32 31.47 9.03
C LEU A 171 -24.17 30.25 8.63
N GLY A 172 -25.06 30.39 7.65
CA GLY A 172 -25.90 29.30 7.16
C GLY A 172 -25.15 28.28 6.29
N SER A 173 -23.87 28.50 5.96
CA SER A 173 -23.07 27.66 5.06
C SER A 173 -23.65 27.47 3.65
N TRP A 174 -24.44 28.44 3.16
CA TRP A 174 -25.31 28.31 1.98
C TRP A 174 -24.56 27.82 0.73
N GLY A 175 -23.34 28.33 0.47
CA GLY A 175 -22.53 27.93 -0.68
C GLY A 175 -22.18 26.43 -0.69
N ARG A 176 -21.94 25.81 0.48
CA ARG A 176 -21.67 24.36 0.59
C ARG A 176 -22.93 23.53 0.34
N ILE A 177 -24.07 23.97 0.88
CA ILE A 177 -25.37 23.29 0.74
C ILE A 177 -25.85 23.36 -0.72
N ILE A 178 -25.85 24.55 -1.32
CA ILE A 178 -26.24 24.79 -2.71
C ILE A 178 -25.31 24.01 -3.65
N GLY A 179 -23.98 24.09 -3.45
CA GLY A 179 -23.01 23.33 -4.23
C GLY A 179 -23.27 21.82 -4.17
N PHE A 180 -23.53 21.25 -2.99
CA PHE A 180 -23.84 19.83 -2.80
C PHE A 180 -25.12 19.39 -3.54
N TYR A 181 -26.22 20.16 -3.41
CA TYR A 181 -27.47 19.80 -4.07
C TYR A 181 -27.42 19.98 -5.59
N LEU A 182 -26.74 21.02 -6.10
CA LEU A 182 -26.61 21.24 -7.55
C LEU A 182 -25.63 20.26 -8.20
N ALA A 183 -24.57 19.83 -7.51
CA ALA A 183 -23.64 18.80 -8.00
C ALA A 183 -24.32 17.43 -8.22
N ARG A 184 -25.37 17.11 -7.45
CA ARG A 184 -26.16 15.87 -7.58
C ARG A 184 -27.26 15.92 -8.63
N ARG A 185 -27.42 17.01 -9.39
CA ARG A 185 -28.43 17.13 -10.46
C ARG A 185 -27.79 17.04 -11.83
N ARG A 186 -28.49 16.40 -12.77
CA ARG A 186 -28.08 16.31 -14.19
C ARG A 186 -27.77 17.71 -14.76
N PRO A 187 -26.77 17.88 -15.65
CA PRO A 187 -26.37 19.18 -16.20
C PRO A 187 -27.52 20.10 -16.67
N PRO A 188 -28.53 19.64 -17.44
CA PRO A 188 -29.66 20.49 -17.83
C PRO A 188 -30.55 20.92 -16.65
N VAL A 189 -30.74 20.06 -15.65
CA VAL A 189 -31.52 20.41 -14.44
C VAL A 189 -30.76 21.43 -13.59
N ARG A 190 -29.43 21.30 -13.49
CA ARG A 190 -28.57 22.28 -12.81
C ARG A 190 -28.60 23.65 -13.51
N ALA A 191 -28.53 23.67 -14.83
CA ALA A 191 -28.65 24.89 -15.63
C ALA A 191 -30.05 25.53 -15.49
N ALA A 192 -31.12 24.75 -15.55
CA ALA A 192 -32.49 25.24 -15.36
C ALA A 192 -32.72 25.84 -13.95
N LEU A 193 -32.23 25.17 -12.89
CA LEU A 193 -32.33 25.68 -11.52
C LEU A 193 -31.53 26.97 -11.30
N THR A 194 -30.33 27.09 -11.89
CA THR A 194 -29.55 28.33 -11.83
C THR A 194 -30.13 29.44 -12.70
N ALA A 195 -30.79 29.11 -13.82
CA ALA A 195 -31.52 30.08 -14.65
C ALA A 195 -32.75 30.63 -13.92
N LEU A 196 -33.51 29.77 -13.23
CA LEU A 196 -34.64 30.18 -12.39
C LEU A 196 -34.15 31.03 -11.20
N GLY A 197 -33.01 30.68 -10.59
CA GLY A 197 -32.35 31.50 -9.57
C GLY A 197 -31.90 32.87 -10.09
N ALA A 198 -31.31 32.92 -11.30
CA ALA A 198 -30.94 34.18 -11.95
C ALA A 198 -32.17 35.04 -12.26
N LEU A 199 -33.27 34.44 -12.74
CA LEU A 199 -34.52 35.13 -13.03
C LEU A 199 -35.14 35.71 -11.75
N ALA A 200 -35.15 34.96 -10.65
CA ALA A 200 -35.60 35.45 -9.35
C ALA A 200 -34.70 36.60 -8.82
N GLY A 201 -33.39 36.50 -9.02
CA GLY A 201 -32.45 37.58 -8.67
C GLY A 201 -32.67 38.85 -9.50
N LEU A 202 -32.89 38.70 -10.81
CA LEU A 202 -33.21 39.82 -11.71
C LEU A 202 -34.55 40.45 -11.35
N ALA A 203 -35.58 39.65 -11.02
CA ALA A 203 -36.87 40.15 -10.55
C ALA A 203 -36.77 40.96 -9.25
N ALA A 204 -35.83 40.62 -8.36
CA ALA A 204 -35.59 41.34 -7.11
C ALA A 204 -34.74 42.61 -7.28
N VAL A 205 -33.77 42.60 -8.19
CA VAL A 205 -32.84 43.72 -8.44
C VAL A 205 -33.40 44.74 -9.44
N LEU A 206 -34.23 44.31 -10.39
CA LEU A 206 -34.73 45.09 -11.53
C LEU A 206 -36.28 45.07 -11.67
N PRO A 207 -37.08 45.19 -10.59
CA PRO A 207 -38.54 45.07 -10.71
C PRO A 207 -39.16 46.15 -11.60
N GLU A 208 -38.65 47.38 -11.57
CA GLU A 208 -39.15 48.49 -12.38
C GLU A 208 -38.98 48.25 -13.89
N ALA A 209 -37.81 47.74 -14.30
CA ALA A 209 -37.53 47.36 -15.69
C ALA A 209 -38.31 46.13 -16.17
N LEU A 210 -38.92 45.38 -15.24
CA LEU A 210 -39.75 44.20 -15.48
C LEU A 210 -41.24 44.45 -15.18
N HIS A 211 -41.63 45.69 -14.88
CA HIS A 211 -42.99 46.11 -14.46
C HIS A 211 -43.58 45.31 -13.28
N LEU A 212 -42.72 44.82 -12.38
CA LEU A 212 -43.11 44.15 -11.14
C LEU A 212 -43.40 45.21 -10.06
N GLY A 213 -44.64 45.27 -9.55
CA GLY A 213 -45.10 46.30 -8.62
C GLY A 213 -44.58 46.20 -7.18
N TRP A 214 -43.40 45.61 -6.94
CA TRP A 214 -42.79 45.42 -5.62
C TRP A 214 -41.49 46.22 -5.50
N SER A 215 -41.13 46.68 -4.28
CA SER A 215 -39.94 47.51 -4.08
C SER A 215 -38.64 46.78 -4.41
N ALA A 216 -37.79 47.41 -5.24
CA ALA A 216 -36.46 46.89 -5.57
C ALA A 216 -35.58 46.65 -4.33
N VAL A 217 -34.74 45.63 -4.41
CA VAL A 217 -33.61 45.45 -3.49
C VAL A 217 -32.63 46.63 -3.69
N PRO A 218 -32.04 47.20 -2.62
CA PRO A 218 -31.15 48.37 -2.71
C PRO A 218 -29.81 48.02 -3.38
N VAL A 219 -29.82 47.95 -4.72
CA VAL A 219 -28.66 47.67 -5.56
C VAL A 219 -28.49 48.76 -6.63
N VAL A 220 -29.50 48.99 -7.47
CA VAL A 220 -29.42 49.96 -8.58
C VAL A 220 -29.54 51.40 -8.06
N ASN A 221 -30.63 51.70 -7.36
CA ASN A 221 -30.92 53.06 -6.88
C ASN A 221 -29.78 53.64 -6.02
N PRO A 222 -29.18 52.90 -5.06
CA PRO A 222 -28.05 53.39 -4.27
C PRO A 222 -26.81 53.74 -5.10
N ILE A 223 -26.54 53.00 -6.19
CA ILE A 223 -25.45 53.31 -7.12
C ILE A 223 -25.75 54.59 -7.90
N LEU A 224 -26.98 54.77 -8.39
CA LEU A 224 -27.39 56.00 -9.07
C LEU A 224 -27.35 57.23 -8.14
N TYR A 225 -27.81 57.08 -6.90
CA TYR A 225 -27.72 58.10 -5.85
C TYR A 225 -26.26 58.43 -5.48
N LEU A 226 -25.38 57.43 -5.38
CA LEU A 226 -23.95 57.63 -5.14
C LEU A 226 -23.28 58.37 -6.30
N ILE A 227 -23.58 57.99 -7.55
CA ILE A 227 -23.11 58.71 -8.74
C ILE A 227 -23.60 60.17 -8.68
N ALA A 228 -24.89 60.41 -8.44
CA ALA A 228 -25.44 61.77 -8.35
C ALA A 228 -24.76 62.61 -7.26
N LEU A 229 -24.46 62.01 -6.09
CA LEU A 229 -23.80 62.69 -4.98
C LEU A 229 -22.33 63.03 -5.32
N VAL A 230 -21.60 62.10 -5.95
CA VAL A 230 -20.20 62.31 -6.39
C VAL A 230 -20.10 63.30 -7.55
N THR A 231 -21.07 63.32 -8.48
CA THR A 231 -21.10 64.26 -9.60
C THR A 231 -21.76 65.60 -9.27
N GLY A 232 -22.15 65.83 -8.01
CA GLY A 232 -22.76 67.08 -7.56
C GLY A 232 -24.17 67.36 -8.10
N GLY A 233 -24.87 66.36 -8.64
CA GLY A 233 -26.22 66.50 -9.16
C GLY A 233 -26.63 65.46 -10.21
N TRP A 234 -27.90 65.53 -10.60
CA TRP A 234 -28.57 64.54 -11.46
C TRP A 234 -28.26 64.63 -12.96
N HIS A 235 -27.52 65.65 -13.43
CA HIS A 235 -27.23 65.81 -14.87
C HIS A 235 -26.47 64.61 -15.48
N ILE A 236 -25.64 63.93 -14.68
CA ILE A 236 -24.91 62.72 -15.13
C ILE A 236 -25.67 61.46 -14.73
N ALA A 237 -26.10 61.34 -13.47
CA ALA A 237 -26.81 60.16 -12.96
C ALA A 237 -28.19 59.91 -13.63
N GLY A 238 -28.87 60.97 -14.07
CA GLY A 238 -30.14 60.92 -14.80
C GLY A 238 -30.00 60.70 -16.30
N SER A 239 -28.76 60.60 -16.83
CA SER A 239 -28.53 60.31 -18.24
C SER A 239 -28.99 58.88 -18.58
N PRO A 240 -29.79 58.66 -19.65
CA PRO A 240 -30.22 57.33 -20.05
C PRO A 240 -29.06 56.35 -20.22
N ILE A 241 -27.92 56.82 -20.74
CA ILE A 241 -26.71 56.00 -20.95
C ILE A 241 -26.18 55.47 -19.60
N VAL A 242 -26.15 56.31 -18.56
CA VAL A 242 -25.66 55.93 -17.22
C VAL A 242 -26.65 54.98 -16.55
N ILE A 243 -27.95 55.27 -16.64
CA ILE A 243 -29.02 54.42 -16.10
C ILE A 243 -28.97 53.02 -16.72
N TYR A 244 -28.93 52.92 -18.06
CA TYR A 244 -28.81 51.62 -18.74
C TYR A 244 -27.49 50.91 -18.44
N ALA A 245 -26.37 51.64 -18.29
CA ALA A 245 -25.09 51.03 -17.90
C ALA A 245 -25.15 50.42 -16.49
N VAL A 246 -25.76 51.10 -15.51
CA VAL A 246 -25.94 50.57 -14.14
C VAL A 246 -26.91 49.37 -14.14
N TYR A 247 -27.99 49.41 -14.91
CA TYR A 247 -28.90 48.27 -15.07
C TYR A 247 -28.21 47.05 -15.71
N VAL A 248 -27.42 47.24 -16.77
CA VAL A 248 -26.64 46.17 -17.41
C VAL A 248 -25.60 45.59 -16.46
N LEU A 249 -24.91 46.44 -15.67
CA LEU A 249 -23.94 46.02 -14.67
C LEU A 249 -24.61 45.19 -13.55
N GLY A 250 -25.75 45.65 -13.04
CA GLY A 250 -26.55 44.93 -12.04
C GLY A 250 -27.05 43.57 -12.56
N ALA A 251 -27.55 43.52 -13.79
CA ALA A 251 -27.95 42.28 -14.44
C ALA A 251 -26.76 41.31 -14.61
N ALA A 252 -25.62 41.80 -15.08
CA ALA A 252 -24.40 41.00 -15.23
C ALA A 252 -23.91 40.42 -13.90
N LEU A 253 -23.96 41.19 -12.81
CA LEU A 253 -23.55 40.77 -11.47
C LEU A 253 -24.44 39.66 -10.90
N VAL A 254 -25.73 39.61 -11.25
CA VAL A 254 -26.65 38.51 -10.90
C VAL A 254 -26.46 37.29 -11.82
N ILE A 255 -26.31 37.50 -13.13
CA ILE A 255 -26.23 36.42 -14.12
C ILE A 255 -24.89 35.67 -14.04
N TRP A 256 -23.77 36.37 -13.87
CA TRP A 256 -22.42 35.79 -13.87
C TRP A 256 -22.22 34.62 -12.87
N PRO A 257 -22.54 34.75 -11.56
CA PRO A 257 -22.38 33.64 -10.62
C PRO A 257 -23.32 32.47 -10.96
N CYS A 258 -24.56 32.75 -11.40
CA CYS A 258 -25.53 31.73 -11.79
C CYS A 258 -25.07 30.94 -13.03
N ALA A 259 -24.52 31.62 -14.04
CA ALA A 259 -23.97 31.00 -15.24
C ALA A 259 -22.75 30.12 -14.93
N LYS A 260 -21.86 30.58 -14.04
CA LYS A 260 -20.68 29.85 -13.58
C LYS A 260 -21.04 28.59 -12.79
N ILE A 261 -22.00 28.68 -11.85
CA ILE A 261 -22.47 27.55 -11.04
C ILE A 261 -23.32 26.57 -11.89
N GLY A 262 -24.10 27.08 -12.83
CA GLY A 262 -24.91 26.26 -13.75
C GLY A 262 -24.07 25.47 -14.74
N GLY A 263 -22.94 26.04 -15.21
CA GLY A 263 -22.17 25.52 -16.33
C GLY A 263 -22.84 25.85 -17.67
N TRP A 264 -23.43 27.04 -17.81
CA TRP A 264 -24.16 27.40 -19.04
C TRP A 264 -23.24 27.42 -20.27
N GLU A 265 -21.95 27.74 -20.09
CA GLU A 265 -20.94 27.73 -21.15
C GLU A 265 -20.73 26.33 -21.77
N THR A 266 -20.73 25.26 -20.95
CA THR A 266 -20.62 23.89 -21.47
C THR A 266 -21.89 23.45 -22.18
N LEU A 267 -23.06 23.88 -21.68
CA LEU A 267 -24.35 23.57 -22.28
C LEU A 267 -24.55 24.31 -23.63
N TYR A 268 -24.09 25.56 -23.71
CA TYR A 268 -24.06 26.33 -24.96
C TYR A 268 -23.12 25.71 -26.00
N ARG A 269 -21.92 25.25 -25.58
CA ARG A 269 -21.01 24.49 -26.46
C ARG A 269 -21.64 23.18 -26.93
N GLN A 270 -22.27 22.41 -26.05
CA GLN A 270 -22.98 21.16 -26.38
C GLN A 270 -24.13 21.38 -27.37
N TRP A 271 -24.95 22.40 -27.17
CA TRP A 271 -26.06 22.74 -28.06
C TRP A 271 -25.58 23.14 -29.46
N ARG A 272 -24.49 23.93 -29.56
CA ARG A 272 -23.85 24.26 -30.84
C ARG A 272 -23.19 23.07 -31.54
N SER A 273 -22.76 22.04 -30.81
CA SER A 273 -22.11 20.86 -31.40
C SER A 273 -23.09 19.76 -31.86
N GLY A 274 -24.41 19.96 -31.76
CA GLY A 274 -25.43 19.08 -32.33
C GLY A 274 -25.56 17.68 -31.71
N GLY A 275 -24.67 17.28 -30.82
CA GLY A 275 -24.69 15.99 -30.14
C GLY A 275 -25.39 16.04 -28.79
N ALA A 276 -26.38 15.18 -28.57
CA ALA A 276 -26.94 14.89 -27.26
C ALA A 276 -26.01 13.91 -26.50
N PRO A 277 -25.37 14.31 -25.39
CA PRO A 277 -24.57 13.39 -24.59
C PRO A 277 -25.44 12.70 -23.55
N GLU A 278 -25.31 11.37 -23.47
CA GLU A 278 -25.74 10.62 -22.30
C GLU A 278 -25.06 11.19 -21.05
N ALA A 279 -25.83 11.39 -19.97
CA ALA A 279 -25.27 11.99 -18.77
C ALA A 279 -24.25 11.03 -18.14
N PRO A 280 -23.01 11.46 -17.82
CA PRO A 280 -22.07 10.61 -17.13
C PRO A 280 -22.63 10.33 -15.73
N ASP A 281 -23.10 9.10 -15.54
CA ASP A 281 -23.48 8.59 -14.23
C ASP A 281 -22.18 8.33 -13.47
N PRO A 282 -21.86 9.03 -12.35
CA PRO A 282 -20.60 8.88 -11.64
C PRO A 282 -20.43 7.51 -10.96
N ALA A 283 -21.38 6.59 -11.15
CA ALA A 283 -21.33 5.19 -10.73
C ALA A 283 -21.20 4.18 -11.89
N ALA A 284 -21.20 4.62 -13.15
CA ALA A 284 -20.97 3.73 -14.29
C ALA A 284 -19.46 3.52 -14.52
N PRO A 285 -18.98 2.27 -14.68
CA PRO A 285 -17.61 2.04 -15.11
C PRO A 285 -17.39 2.64 -16.50
N SER A 286 -16.18 3.13 -16.75
CA SER A 286 -15.77 3.71 -18.03
C SER A 286 -16.25 2.86 -19.21
N GLY A 287 -17.04 3.46 -20.11
CA GLY A 287 -17.57 2.76 -21.29
C GLY A 287 -16.43 2.10 -22.10
N PRO A 288 -16.71 0.96 -22.78
CA PRO A 288 -15.66 0.11 -23.33
C PRO A 288 -14.84 0.86 -24.38
N GLY A 289 -13.59 1.18 -24.02
CA GLY A 289 -12.54 1.40 -25.01
C GLY A 289 -12.32 0.11 -25.83
N VAL A 290 -11.58 0.23 -26.93
CA VAL A 290 -11.23 -0.93 -27.77
C VAL A 290 -10.66 -2.06 -26.88
N PRO A 291 -11.20 -3.29 -26.95
CA PRO A 291 -10.77 -4.40 -26.11
C PRO A 291 -9.25 -4.60 -26.12
N ARG A 292 -8.66 -4.92 -24.96
CA ARG A 292 -7.22 -5.16 -24.81
C ARG A 292 -6.78 -6.38 -25.64
N SER A 293 -7.67 -7.37 -25.80
CA SER A 293 -7.52 -8.52 -26.71
C SER A 293 -7.27 -8.16 -28.17
N GLN A 294 -7.59 -6.93 -28.59
CA GLN A 294 -7.39 -6.41 -29.94
C GLN A 294 -6.10 -5.57 -30.12
N TRP A 295 -5.23 -5.52 -29.11
CA TRP A 295 -3.93 -4.85 -29.14
C TRP A 295 -3.98 -3.40 -29.68
N PRO A 296 -4.81 -2.51 -29.10
CA PRO A 296 -4.99 -1.15 -29.59
C PRO A 296 -3.69 -0.33 -29.62
N GLU A 297 -2.75 -0.61 -28.71
CA GLU A 297 -1.42 0.02 -28.65
C GLU A 297 -0.57 -0.29 -29.90
N LEU A 298 -0.58 -1.53 -30.39
CA LEU A 298 0.10 -1.92 -31.64
C LEU A 298 -0.56 -1.29 -32.86
N ARG A 299 -1.90 -1.28 -32.90
CA ARG A 299 -2.67 -0.69 -34.01
C ARG A 299 -2.52 0.83 -34.09
N ALA A 300 -2.49 1.53 -32.95
CA ALA A 300 -2.22 2.97 -32.90
C ALA A 300 -0.81 3.32 -33.40
N ALA A 301 0.16 2.42 -33.24
CA ALA A 301 1.51 2.55 -33.78
C ALA A 301 1.67 2.07 -35.24
N GLY A 302 0.56 1.74 -35.94
CA GLY A 302 0.57 1.27 -37.33
C GLY A 302 0.98 -0.19 -37.53
N ALA A 303 1.28 -0.94 -36.45
CA ALA A 303 1.71 -2.33 -36.51
C ALA A 303 0.53 -3.32 -36.66
N HIS A 304 -0.41 -3.02 -37.56
CA HIS A 304 -1.67 -3.76 -37.74
C HIS A 304 -1.44 -5.27 -37.95
N ARG A 305 -0.51 -5.64 -38.84
CA ARG A 305 -0.19 -7.05 -39.14
C ARG A 305 0.26 -7.83 -37.89
N ALA A 306 1.02 -7.22 -36.99
CA ALA A 306 1.44 -7.86 -35.75
C ALA A 306 0.27 -8.00 -34.77
N ALA A 307 -0.58 -6.97 -34.66
CA ALA A 307 -1.80 -7.03 -33.85
C ALA A 307 -2.78 -8.12 -34.34
N ASP A 308 -2.91 -8.29 -35.64
CA ASP A 308 -3.83 -9.28 -36.24
C ASP A 308 -3.29 -10.72 -36.07
N VAL A 309 -1.97 -10.92 -36.16
CA VAL A 309 -1.32 -12.19 -35.77
C VAL A 309 -1.63 -12.53 -34.31
N LEU A 310 -1.39 -11.60 -33.37
CA LEU A 310 -1.66 -11.85 -31.95
C LEU A 310 -3.14 -12.04 -31.63
N THR A 311 -4.04 -11.30 -32.29
CA THR A 311 -5.49 -11.51 -32.15
C THR A 311 -5.90 -12.89 -32.66
N GLY A 312 -5.31 -13.37 -33.76
CA GLY A 312 -5.53 -14.72 -34.29
C GLY A 312 -4.95 -15.82 -33.40
N GLU A 313 -3.76 -15.62 -32.81
CA GLU A 313 -3.14 -16.52 -31.84
C GLU A 313 -3.99 -16.65 -30.57
N LEU A 314 -4.50 -15.52 -30.07
CA LEU A 314 -5.37 -15.43 -28.90
C LEU A 314 -6.72 -16.12 -29.14
N ALA A 315 -7.35 -15.90 -30.30
CA ALA A 315 -8.58 -16.56 -30.70
C ALA A 315 -8.39 -18.08 -30.88
N ALA A 316 -7.24 -18.51 -31.38
CA ALA A 316 -6.88 -19.93 -31.52
C ALA A 316 -6.36 -20.59 -30.23
N GLY A 317 -6.34 -19.89 -29.09
CA GLY A 317 -5.91 -20.43 -27.80
C GLY A 317 -4.41 -20.76 -27.71
N ARG A 318 -3.56 -20.19 -28.58
CA ARG A 318 -2.11 -20.43 -28.60
C ARG A 318 -1.31 -19.48 -27.69
N MET A 319 -1.98 -18.58 -26.99
CA MET A 319 -1.40 -17.62 -26.03
C MET A 319 -1.85 -17.93 -24.61
N ASN A 320 -0.96 -17.76 -23.63
CA ASN A 320 -1.34 -17.66 -22.22
C ASN A 320 -1.28 -16.19 -21.72
N ASP A 321 -1.66 -15.98 -20.47
CA ASP A 321 -1.58 -14.69 -19.77
C ASP A 321 -0.15 -14.18 -19.59
N ALA A 322 0.82 -15.08 -19.40
CA ALA A 322 2.24 -14.76 -19.29
C ALA A 322 2.81 -14.23 -20.61
N ASP A 323 2.47 -14.82 -21.76
CA ASP A 323 2.80 -14.28 -23.09
C ASP A 323 2.23 -12.88 -23.24
N CYS A 324 0.95 -12.68 -22.88
CA CYS A 324 0.31 -11.38 -23.00
C CYS A 324 1.03 -10.30 -22.16
N ALA A 325 1.41 -10.62 -20.93
CA ALA A 325 2.17 -9.74 -20.06
C ALA A 325 3.60 -9.49 -20.58
N ARG A 326 4.29 -10.53 -21.09
CA ARG A 326 5.62 -10.44 -21.69
C ARG A 326 5.64 -9.52 -22.90
N LEU A 327 4.75 -9.74 -23.87
CA LEU A 327 4.70 -8.94 -25.10
C LEU A 327 4.32 -7.49 -24.81
N ARG A 328 3.40 -7.25 -23.87
CA ARG A 328 3.08 -5.89 -23.38
C ARG A 328 4.32 -5.21 -22.75
N ARG A 329 5.09 -5.94 -21.95
CA ARG A 329 6.31 -5.42 -21.33
C ARG A 329 7.40 -5.11 -22.36
N VAL A 330 7.66 -6.00 -23.32
CA VAL A 330 8.68 -5.79 -24.37
C VAL A 330 8.29 -4.59 -25.25
N TRP A 331 7.00 -4.45 -25.57
CA TRP A 331 6.46 -3.27 -26.25
C TRP A 331 6.74 -1.96 -25.47
N GLN A 332 6.38 -1.92 -24.19
CA GLN A 332 6.61 -0.78 -23.31
C GLN A 332 8.10 -0.45 -23.14
N ALA A 333 8.96 -1.45 -23.00
CA ALA A 333 10.42 -1.27 -22.95
C ALA A 333 11.00 -0.72 -24.27
N GLY A 334 10.31 -0.95 -25.40
CA GLY A 334 10.60 -0.39 -26.72
C GLY A 334 10.02 1.02 -26.96
N GLU A 335 9.31 1.65 -26.01
CA GLU A 335 8.72 2.99 -26.22
C GLU A 335 9.75 4.11 -26.48
N ARG A 336 10.99 3.94 -26.02
CA ARG A 336 12.07 4.93 -26.20
C ARG A 336 13.04 4.61 -27.35
N ASP A 337 12.92 3.43 -27.97
CA ASP A 337 13.85 2.94 -29.00
C ASP A 337 13.07 2.42 -30.21
N ALA A 338 13.09 3.20 -31.30
CA ALA A 338 12.39 2.86 -32.53
C ALA A 338 13.00 1.64 -33.25
N GLY A 339 14.31 1.42 -33.14
CA GLY A 339 14.99 0.27 -33.74
C GLY A 339 14.61 -1.03 -33.05
N ARG A 340 14.64 -1.04 -31.71
CA ARG A 340 14.14 -2.16 -30.90
C ARG A 340 12.67 -2.44 -31.16
N ARG A 341 11.84 -1.40 -31.31
CA ARG A 341 10.41 -1.57 -31.65
C ARG A 341 10.19 -2.20 -33.01
N ALA A 342 10.94 -1.79 -34.04
CA ALA A 342 10.86 -2.37 -35.37
C ALA A 342 11.26 -3.86 -35.36
N ALA A 343 12.38 -4.20 -34.72
CA ALA A 343 12.84 -5.58 -34.56
C ALA A 343 11.83 -6.46 -33.80
N PHE A 344 11.20 -5.92 -32.75
CA PHE A 344 10.14 -6.61 -32.02
C PHE A 344 8.88 -6.84 -32.86
N VAL A 345 8.45 -5.87 -33.67
CA VAL A 345 7.31 -6.03 -34.60
C VAL A 345 7.61 -7.09 -35.67
N GLU A 346 8.85 -7.17 -36.17
CA GLU A 346 9.28 -8.24 -37.07
C GLU A 346 9.28 -9.61 -36.37
N ALA A 347 9.79 -9.69 -35.14
CA ALA A 347 9.74 -10.90 -34.32
C ALA A 347 8.30 -11.38 -34.09
N LEU A 348 7.38 -10.49 -33.74
CA LEU A 348 5.94 -10.77 -33.60
C LEU A 348 5.31 -11.34 -34.88
N VAL A 349 5.63 -10.78 -36.05
CA VAL A 349 5.08 -11.28 -37.33
C VAL A 349 5.67 -12.66 -37.70
N ARG A 350 6.91 -12.95 -37.31
CA ARG A 350 7.62 -14.20 -37.62
C ARG A 350 7.33 -15.34 -36.63
N GLN A 351 7.22 -15.03 -35.34
CA GLN A 351 7.17 -15.99 -34.23
C GLN A 351 5.83 -15.97 -33.47
N GLY A 352 4.94 -15.02 -33.77
CA GLY A 352 3.67 -14.85 -33.07
C GLY A 352 3.88 -14.59 -31.59
N ALA A 353 3.12 -15.29 -30.76
CA ALA A 353 3.21 -15.19 -29.31
C ALA A 353 4.51 -15.75 -28.73
N ALA A 354 5.28 -16.55 -29.47
CA ALA A 354 6.59 -17.04 -29.06
C ALA A 354 7.73 -16.02 -29.29
N ALA A 355 7.42 -14.77 -29.67
CA ALA A 355 8.40 -13.70 -29.70
C ALA A 355 8.96 -13.40 -28.29
N ASP A 356 10.26 -13.08 -28.25
CA ASP A 356 11.02 -12.65 -27.07
C ASP A 356 10.78 -13.51 -25.81
N THR A 357 10.71 -14.84 -25.97
CA THR A 357 10.60 -15.80 -24.86
C THR A 357 11.79 -15.74 -23.91
N HIS A 358 11.56 -16.14 -22.66
CA HIS A 358 12.58 -16.32 -21.64
C HIS A 358 13.73 -17.23 -22.14
N PRO A 359 15.01 -17.04 -21.72
CA PRO A 359 16.14 -17.85 -22.19
C PRO A 359 16.03 -19.36 -21.96
N SER A 360 15.17 -19.83 -21.05
CA SER A 360 14.87 -21.25 -20.87
C SER A 360 13.99 -21.85 -21.97
N GLY A 361 13.33 -21.02 -22.78
CA GLY A 361 12.32 -21.42 -23.76
C GLY A 361 10.91 -21.62 -23.16
N ASP A 362 10.77 -21.60 -21.84
CA ASP A 362 9.48 -21.78 -21.18
C ASP A 362 8.54 -20.59 -21.43
N ARG A 363 7.26 -20.89 -21.64
CA ARG A 363 6.17 -19.91 -21.73
C ARG A 363 5.26 -19.89 -20.52
N ASP A 364 5.37 -20.91 -19.65
CA ASP A 364 4.56 -21.05 -18.43
C ASP A 364 5.33 -21.86 -17.36
N LEU A 365 4.81 -21.89 -16.13
CA LEU A 365 5.24 -22.82 -15.09
C LEU A 365 4.56 -24.19 -15.26
N PRO A 366 5.19 -25.30 -14.84
CA PRO A 366 4.63 -26.65 -14.96
C PRO A 366 3.35 -26.86 -14.13
N SER A 367 3.17 -26.07 -13.06
CA SER A 367 1.98 -26.07 -12.22
C SER A 367 1.82 -24.68 -11.59
N ARG A 368 0.58 -24.19 -11.48
CA ARG A 368 0.23 -22.98 -10.72
C ARG A 368 -0.73 -23.34 -9.59
N SER A 369 -0.52 -22.77 -8.42
CA SER A 369 -1.28 -23.00 -7.19
C SER A 369 -2.08 -21.78 -6.74
N ALA A 370 -1.63 -20.58 -7.10
CA ALA A 370 -2.27 -19.31 -6.77
C ALA A 370 -2.93 -18.65 -8.00
N VAL A 371 -3.75 -17.62 -7.76
CA VAL A 371 -4.39 -16.82 -8.81
C VAL A 371 -3.56 -15.57 -9.07
N HIS A 372 -3.18 -15.35 -10.33
CA HIS A 372 -2.28 -14.27 -10.76
C HIS A 372 -2.95 -13.33 -11.77
N ASP A 373 -2.59 -12.05 -11.72
CA ASP A 373 -2.93 -11.05 -12.71
C ASP A 373 -1.63 -10.39 -13.21
N LEU A 374 -1.00 -11.07 -14.16
CA LEU A 374 0.32 -10.72 -14.68
C LEU A 374 0.36 -9.37 -15.43
N LEU A 375 -0.78 -8.76 -15.79
CA LEU A 375 -0.81 -7.39 -16.32
C LEU A 375 -0.46 -6.34 -15.25
N GLU A 376 -0.92 -6.55 -14.01
CA GLU A 376 -0.67 -5.66 -12.87
C GLU A 376 0.42 -6.22 -11.94
N GLY A 377 1.00 -7.38 -12.28
CA GLY A 377 1.99 -8.09 -11.47
C GLY A 377 1.46 -8.59 -10.12
N GLN A 378 0.15 -8.76 -9.97
CA GLN A 378 -0.49 -9.13 -8.70
C GLN A 378 -0.61 -10.65 -8.55
N VAL A 379 -0.41 -11.16 -7.32
CA VAL A 379 -0.85 -12.48 -6.86
C VAL A 379 -1.88 -12.34 -5.75
N ARG A 380 -2.96 -13.11 -5.82
CA ARG A 380 -3.96 -13.19 -4.75
C ARG A 380 -3.50 -14.15 -3.67
N VAL A 381 -3.33 -13.62 -2.46
CA VAL A 381 -2.81 -14.33 -1.28
C VAL A 381 -3.93 -14.70 -0.29
N GLY A 382 -5.08 -14.02 -0.38
CA GLY A 382 -6.23 -14.27 0.50
C GLY A 382 -7.34 -13.24 0.33
N ARG A 383 -7.99 -12.89 1.43
CA ARG A 383 -9.08 -11.90 1.51
C ARG A 383 -8.93 -11.01 2.74
N TRP A 384 -9.23 -9.73 2.60
CA TRP A 384 -9.34 -8.79 3.72
C TRP A 384 -10.62 -9.05 4.50
N VAL A 385 -10.52 -9.17 5.83
CA VAL A 385 -11.68 -9.43 6.69
C VAL A 385 -12.46 -8.13 6.93
N ALA A 386 -13.79 -8.19 6.85
CA ALA A 386 -14.67 -7.09 7.22
C ALA A 386 -14.67 -6.85 8.75
N ALA A 387 -13.66 -6.12 9.24
CA ALA A 387 -13.50 -5.73 10.64
C ALA A 387 -13.80 -4.24 10.86
N GLU A 388 -14.25 -3.88 12.06
CA GLU A 388 -14.53 -2.48 12.47
C GLU A 388 -13.33 -1.54 12.31
N ARG A 389 -12.10 -2.08 12.39
CA ARG A 389 -10.83 -1.33 12.35
C ARG A 389 -10.36 -0.94 10.93
N GLY A 390 -11.10 -1.31 9.88
CA GLY A 390 -10.71 -1.10 8.49
C GLY A 390 -11.70 -0.26 7.68
N SER A 391 -11.19 0.50 6.69
CA SER A 391 -12.04 1.19 5.71
C SER A 391 -12.89 0.17 4.94
N ARG A 392 -14.17 0.51 4.71
CA ARG A 392 -15.11 -0.33 3.94
C ARG A 392 -14.63 -0.70 2.54
N SER A 393 -13.70 0.06 1.95
CA SER A 393 -13.04 -0.29 0.68
C SER A 393 -12.30 -1.63 0.73
N TYR A 394 -11.83 -2.04 1.92
CA TYR A 394 -11.14 -3.31 2.13
C TYR A 394 -12.07 -4.43 2.58
N HIS A 395 -13.29 -4.13 3.05
CA HIS A 395 -14.19 -5.17 3.54
C HIS A 395 -14.46 -6.19 2.44
N ASP A 396 -14.14 -7.45 2.72
CA ASP A 396 -14.43 -8.56 1.83
C ASP A 396 -13.72 -8.51 0.45
N ALA A 397 -12.72 -7.61 0.30
CA ALA A 397 -11.90 -7.47 -0.89
C ALA A 397 -10.79 -8.55 -0.96
N GLY A 398 -10.38 -8.96 -2.16
CA GLY A 398 -9.24 -9.87 -2.31
C GLY A 398 -7.93 -9.21 -1.89
N LEU A 399 -7.09 -9.93 -1.15
CA LEU A 399 -5.73 -9.49 -0.80
C LEU A 399 -4.78 -9.79 -1.95
N ALA A 400 -4.07 -8.75 -2.41
CA ALA A 400 -3.06 -8.85 -3.46
C ALA A 400 -1.69 -8.39 -2.99
N LEU A 401 -0.65 -9.13 -3.40
CA LEU A 401 0.74 -8.67 -3.34
C LEU A 401 1.29 -8.51 -4.76
N GLY A 402 2.18 -7.54 -4.95
CA GLY A 402 2.85 -7.30 -6.24
C GLY A 402 4.16 -6.53 -6.04
N PRO A 403 4.97 -6.35 -7.10
CA PRO A 403 6.32 -5.76 -7.01
C PRO A 403 6.38 -4.41 -6.30
N GLU A 404 5.38 -3.54 -6.48
CA GLU A 404 5.35 -2.22 -5.83
C GLU A 404 5.17 -2.26 -4.29
N LEU A 405 4.68 -3.38 -3.75
CA LEU A 405 4.61 -3.64 -2.30
C LEU A 405 5.86 -4.41 -1.86
N LEU A 406 6.21 -5.47 -2.60
CA LEU A 406 7.36 -6.34 -2.31
C LEU A 406 8.70 -5.59 -2.38
N GLY A 407 8.84 -4.57 -3.23
CA GLY A 407 10.01 -3.67 -3.29
C GLY A 407 10.21 -2.79 -2.04
N THR A 408 9.30 -2.86 -1.06
CA THR A 408 9.51 -2.30 0.29
C THR A 408 10.04 -3.32 1.30
N SER A 409 10.27 -4.56 0.86
CA SER A 409 10.53 -5.77 1.66
C SER A 409 9.37 -6.16 2.60
N LEU A 410 9.23 -7.45 2.84
CA LEU A 410 8.15 -8.04 3.63
C LEU A 410 8.72 -8.93 4.73
N LEU A 411 8.30 -8.68 5.98
CA LEU A 411 8.57 -9.54 7.12
C LEU A 411 7.32 -10.34 7.50
N ALA A 412 7.45 -11.65 7.61
CA ALA A 412 6.39 -12.60 7.95
C ALA A 412 6.76 -13.39 9.21
N VAL A 413 6.12 -13.14 10.34
CA VAL A 413 6.45 -13.79 11.61
C VAL A 413 5.28 -14.62 12.13
N GLY A 414 5.58 -15.83 12.60
CA GLY A 414 4.66 -16.68 13.35
C GLY A 414 5.12 -18.13 13.39
N PRO A 415 4.57 -18.96 14.28
CA PRO A 415 5.12 -20.28 14.59
C PRO A 415 5.17 -21.23 13.38
N SER A 416 5.96 -22.30 13.49
CA SER A 416 5.93 -23.42 12.55
C SER A 416 4.51 -23.98 12.41
N GLY A 417 4.09 -24.33 11.20
CA GLY A 417 2.73 -24.82 10.93
C GLY A 417 1.64 -23.75 10.80
N SER A 418 1.90 -22.47 11.08
CA SER A 418 0.93 -21.36 10.89
C SER A 418 0.57 -21.06 9.43
N GLY A 419 1.16 -21.78 8.47
CA GLY A 419 0.85 -21.66 7.04
C GLY A 419 1.72 -20.69 6.24
N LYS A 420 2.71 -20.01 6.85
CA LYS A 420 3.59 -19.02 6.17
C LYS A 420 4.05 -19.46 4.77
N THR A 421 4.71 -20.61 4.67
CA THR A 421 5.24 -21.12 3.39
C THR A 421 4.14 -21.33 2.37
N ARG A 422 3.08 -22.07 2.73
CA ARG A 422 2.00 -22.46 1.80
C ARG A 422 1.11 -21.28 1.39
N SER A 423 0.76 -20.40 2.33
CA SER A 423 -0.24 -19.34 2.12
C SER A 423 0.35 -18.01 1.69
N LEU A 424 1.65 -17.77 1.89
CA LEU A 424 2.31 -16.51 1.53
C LEU A 424 3.54 -16.73 0.63
N VAL A 425 4.52 -17.50 1.10
CA VAL A 425 5.84 -17.57 0.45
C VAL A 425 5.75 -18.25 -0.91
N ALA A 426 5.10 -19.41 -1.00
CA ALA A 426 4.94 -20.15 -2.25
C ALA A 426 4.11 -19.38 -3.31
N PRO A 427 2.94 -18.77 -3.00
CA PRO A 427 2.25 -17.87 -3.93
C PRO A 427 3.11 -16.70 -4.42
N VAL A 428 3.91 -16.08 -3.54
CA VAL A 428 4.81 -14.98 -3.92
C VAL A 428 5.94 -15.48 -4.82
N VAL A 429 6.59 -16.60 -4.48
CA VAL A 429 7.64 -17.22 -5.31
C VAL A 429 7.09 -17.64 -6.67
N GLU A 430 5.91 -18.26 -6.73
CA GLU A 430 5.23 -18.63 -7.98
C GLU A 430 4.94 -17.40 -8.86
N SER A 431 4.47 -16.31 -8.27
CA SER A 431 4.23 -15.05 -8.98
C SER A 431 5.52 -14.43 -9.52
N LEU A 432 6.59 -14.43 -8.72
CA LEU A 432 7.89 -13.92 -9.13
C LEU A 432 8.53 -14.80 -10.21
N CYS A 433 8.32 -16.11 -10.18
CA CYS A 433 8.74 -17.03 -11.24
C CYS A 433 7.97 -16.78 -12.55
N LEU A 434 6.65 -16.54 -12.50
CA LEU A 434 5.88 -16.10 -13.67
C LEU A 434 6.38 -14.74 -14.20
N GLN A 435 6.73 -13.81 -13.32
CA GLN A 435 7.29 -12.51 -13.70
C GLN A 435 8.74 -12.61 -14.23
N ALA A 436 9.50 -13.64 -13.87
CA ALA A 436 10.79 -13.92 -14.50
C ALA A 436 10.59 -14.40 -15.95
N LEU A 437 9.60 -15.27 -16.21
CA LEU A 437 9.22 -15.70 -17.57
C LEU A 437 8.73 -14.55 -18.46
N THR A 438 8.19 -13.46 -17.90
CA THR A 438 7.85 -12.25 -18.66
C THR A 438 9.03 -11.29 -18.87
N GLY A 439 10.23 -11.65 -18.39
CA GLY A 439 11.40 -10.77 -18.41
C GLY A 439 11.29 -9.58 -17.45
N ALA A 440 10.47 -9.68 -16.40
CA ALA A 440 10.23 -8.61 -15.43
C ALA A 440 11.06 -8.71 -14.14
N CYS A 441 11.32 -9.93 -13.70
CA CYS A 441 11.93 -10.22 -12.41
C CYS A 441 13.13 -11.17 -12.55
N ALA A 442 14.02 -11.15 -11.57
CA ALA A 442 14.89 -12.27 -11.25
C ALA A 442 14.65 -12.64 -9.78
N VAL A 443 14.43 -13.93 -9.50
CA VAL A 443 14.05 -14.41 -8.17
C VAL A 443 15.01 -15.49 -7.68
N VAL A 444 15.47 -15.32 -6.44
CA VAL A 444 16.25 -16.30 -5.70
C VAL A 444 15.42 -16.76 -4.51
N ALA A 445 14.92 -17.98 -4.58
CA ALA A 445 14.10 -18.60 -3.55
C ALA A 445 14.97 -19.54 -2.70
N VAL A 446 15.19 -19.17 -1.44
CA VAL A 446 15.97 -19.92 -0.46
C VAL A 446 15.03 -20.52 0.58
N GLY A 447 15.18 -21.80 0.83
CA GLY A 447 14.45 -22.52 1.87
C GLY A 447 15.18 -23.79 2.27
N SER A 448 14.65 -24.52 3.24
CA SER A 448 15.18 -25.84 3.59
C SER A 448 14.86 -26.87 2.49
N ALA A 449 15.51 -28.03 2.50
CA ALA A 449 15.28 -29.09 1.52
C ALA A 449 13.79 -29.52 1.41
N GLY A 450 13.06 -29.54 2.53
CA GLY A 450 11.62 -29.84 2.59
C GLY A 450 10.69 -28.66 2.28
N ALA A 451 11.20 -27.45 2.00
CA ALA A 451 10.38 -26.26 1.80
C ALA A 451 9.48 -26.37 0.55
N GLN A 452 8.19 -26.04 0.70
CA GLN A 452 7.16 -26.16 -0.34
C GLN A 452 7.17 -24.97 -1.32
N LEU A 453 8.33 -24.65 -1.90
CA LEU A 453 8.50 -23.49 -2.78
C LEU A 453 8.04 -23.72 -4.24
N GLY A 454 7.75 -24.97 -4.60
CA GLY A 454 7.31 -25.38 -5.94
C GLY A 454 8.07 -26.63 -6.43
N PRO A 455 7.75 -27.14 -7.63
CA PRO A 455 8.52 -28.19 -8.28
C PRO A 455 9.82 -27.63 -8.88
N ASP A 456 10.88 -28.43 -8.91
CA ASP A 456 12.20 -27.97 -9.42
C ASP A 456 12.18 -27.58 -10.91
N ALA A 457 11.27 -28.16 -11.70
CA ALA A 457 11.03 -27.77 -13.09
C ALA A 457 10.43 -26.35 -13.26
N ALA A 458 10.08 -25.65 -12.18
CA ALA A 458 9.68 -24.25 -12.22
C ALA A 458 10.87 -23.26 -12.22
N TYR A 459 12.11 -23.75 -12.09
CA TYR A 459 13.33 -22.95 -11.93
C TYR A 459 14.35 -23.23 -13.04
N ASP A 460 15.15 -22.22 -13.37
CA ASP A 460 16.26 -22.32 -14.34
C ASP A 460 17.51 -22.92 -13.70
N VAL A 461 17.74 -22.59 -12.43
CA VAL A 461 18.87 -23.06 -11.62
C VAL A 461 18.33 -23.62 -10.31
N VAL A 462 18.65 -24.87 -10.01
CA VAL A 462 18.34 -25.54 -8.74
C VAL A 462 19.63 -26.01 -8.11
N ILE A 463 19.91 -25.48 -6.91
CA ILE A 463 21.05 -25.84 -6.07
C ILE A 463 20.49 -26.54 -4.85
N ARG A 464 20.94 -27.77 -4.58
CA ARG A 464 20.59 -28.53 -3.37
C ARG A 464 21.86 -28.81 -2.59
N LEU A 465 22.16 -27.96 -1.61
CA LEU A 465 23.42 -28.02 -0.88
C LEU A 465 23.47 -29.28 -0.01
N GLY A 466 24.43 -30.16 -0.31
CA GLY A 466 24.58 -31.46 0.32
C GLY A 466 23.82 -32.63 -0.32
N ASP A 467 23.13 -32.42 -1.44
CA ASP A 467 22.57 -33.49 -2.28
C ASP A 467 23.48 -33.70 -3.51
N PRO A 468 24.13 -34.87 -3.68
CA PRO A 468 24.99 -35.14 -4.83
C PRO A 468 24.24 -35.19 -6.18
N ALA A 469 22.89 -35.22 -6.16
CA ALA A 469 22.09 -35.04 -7.38
C ALA A 469 21.93 -33.56 -7.80
N SER A 470 22.51 -32.60 -7.07
CA SER A 470 22.50 -31.18 -7.44
C SER A 470 23.30 -30.95 -8.73
N ARG A 471 22.63 -30.45 -9.78
CA ARG A 471 23.28 -30.11 -11.06
C ARG A 471 24.20 -28.90 -10.96
N TYR A 472 23.84 -27.96 -10.08
CA TYR A 472 24.54 -26.70 -9.88
C TYR A 472 25.13 -26.62 -8.47
N ASP A 473 26.24 -25.91 -8.37
CA ASP A 473 26.91 -25.52 -7.13
C ASP A 473 26.66 -24.03 -6.84
N LEU A 474 26.97 -23.53 -5.64
CA LEU A 474 26.88 -22.13 -5.25
C LEU A 474 28.28 -21.49 -5.16
N ASP A 475 28.48 -20.37 -5.86
CA ASP A 475 29.70 -19.57 -5.74
C ASP A 475 29.71 -18.82 -4.39
N LEU A 476 30.63 -19.22 -3.51
CA LEU A 476 30.90 -18.62 -2.21
C LEU A 476 31.17 -17.10 -2.28
N TYR A 477 31.68 -16.62 -3.42
CA TYR A 477 32.10 -15.24 -3.63
C TYR A 477 31.12 -14.41 -4.47
N ALA A 478 29.95 -14.97 -4.86
CA ALA A 478 28.93 -14.30 -5.68
C ALA A 478 29.50 -13.57 -6.92
N GLY A 479 30.50 -14.18 -7.58
CA GLY A 479 31.17 -13.64 -8.76
C GLY A 479 31.80 -12.28 -8.53
N ALA A 480 32.25 -11.99 -7.31
CA ALA A 480 33.05 -10.80 -7.01
C ALA A 480 34.31 -10.78 -7.89
N THR A 481 34.63 -9.61 -8.44
CA THR A 481 35.89 -9.37 -9.15
C THR A 481 36.88 -8.55 -8.32
N ASP A 482 36.50 -8.19 -7.11
CA ASP A 482 37.29 -7.44 -6.13
C ASP A 482 37.46 -8.29 -4.85
N PRO A 483 38.70 -8.53 -4.36
CA PRO A 483 38.92 -9.24 -3.10
C PRO A 483 38.30 -8.56 -1.86
N ASP A 484 38.21 -7.23 -1.83
CA ASP A 484 37.60 -6.51 -0.70
C ASP A 484 36.08 -6.68 -0.66
N GLU A 485 35.42 -6.67 -1.84
CA GLU A 485 34.00 -7.02 -2.01
C GLU A 485 33.70 -8.44 -1.51
N ALA A 486 34.51 -9.40 -1.95
CA ALA A 486 34.42 -10.81 -1.56
C ALA A 486 34.60 -10.98 -0.04
N ALA A 487 35.63 -10.36 0.52
CA ALA A 487 35.95 -10.39 1.94
C ALA A 487 34.85 -9.76 2.81
N ALA A 488 34.28 -8.63 2.38
CA ALA A 488 33.21 -7.96 3.11
C ALA A 488 31.92 -8.80 3.15
N CYS A 489 31.55 -9.46 2.05
CA CYS A 489 30.38 -10.34 2.01
C CYS A 489 30.58 -11.58 2.90
N LEU A 490 31.78 -12.19 2.86
CA LEU A 490 32.09 -13.35 3.69
C LEU A 490 32.17 -13.01 5.18
N ALA A 491 32.76 -11.87 5.55
CA ALA A 491 32.79 -11.43 6.94
C ALA A 491 31.38 -11.26 7.52
N GLU A 492 30.46 -10.66 6.77
CA GLU A 492 29.05 -10.50 7.18
C GLU A 492 28.35 -11.86 7.36
N GLY A 493 28.62 -12.83 6.46
CA GLY A 493 28.11 -14.20 6.56
C GLY A 493 28.68 -15.01 7.74
N LEU A 494 29.98 -14.90 8.01
CA LEU A 494 30.67 -15.71 9.02
C LEU A 494 30.46 -15.20 10.44
N VAL A 495 30.56 -13.89 10.66
CA VAL A 495 30.64 -13.28 12.01
C VAL A 495 29.65 -12.13 12.25
N GLY A 496 28.78 -11.79 11.28
CA GLY A 496 27.81 -10.70 11.43
C GLY A 496 26.76 -10.90 12.53
N ASP A 497 26.63 -12.12 13.06
CA ASP A 497 25.80 -12.48 14.21
C ASP A 497 26.52 -12.42 15.57
N MET A 498 27.85 -12.25 15.59
CA MET A 498 28.64 -12.31 16.81
C MET A 498 28.68 -10.95 17.53
N GLU A 499 28.08 -10.89 18.73
CA GLU A 499 28.11 -9.69 19.56
C GLU A 499 29.54 -9.27 19.91
N GLY A 500 29.80 -7.95 19.84
CA GLY A 500 31.13 -7.38 20.13
C GLY A 500 32.19 -7.55 19.03
N MET A 501 31.94 -8.34 17.97
CA MET A 501 32.91 -8.50 16.88
C MET A 501 32.74 -7.42 15.79
N GLU A 502 33.85 -6.79 15.39
CA GLU A 502 33.85 -5.84 14.27
C GLU A 502 33.96 -6.57 12.92
N THR A 503 32.85 -6.72 12.19
CA THR A 503 32.82 -7.32 10.83
C THR A 503 33.86 -6.70 9.89
N ARG A 504 34.18 -5.41 10.04
CA ARG A 504 35.21 -4.72 9.24
C ARG A 504 36.60 -5.33 9.45
N ARG A 505 36.97 -5.72 10.68
CA ARG A 505 38.27 -6.35 10.96
C ARG A 505 38.34 -7.75 10.36
N ALA A 506 37.26 -8.52 10.47
CA ALA A 506 37.13 -9.82 9.81
C ALA A 506 37.28 -9.69 8.28
N ALA A 507 36.64 -8.70 7.67
CA ALA A 507 36.81 -8.40 6.25
C ALA A 507 38.27 -8.06 5.89
N THR A 508 38.97 -7.25 6.71
CA THR A 508 40.40 -6.97 6.48
C THR A 508 41.27 -8.24 6.54
N VAL A 509 41.03 -9.14 7.49
CA VAL A 509 41.78 -10.42 7.59
C VAL A 509 41.51 -11.32 6.38
N LEU A 510 40.26 -11.36 5.90
CA LEU A 510 39.91 -12.11 4.68
C LEU A 510 40.52 -11.48 3.43
N ALA A 511 40.47 -10.16 3.26
CA ALA A 511 41.04 -9.46 2.10
C ALA A 511 42.56 -9.72 1.97
N GLN A 512 43.30 -9.66 3.09
CA GLN A 512 44.73 -9.98 3.19
C GLN A 512 45.10 -11.42 2.79
N LEU A 513 44.11 -12.31 2.59
CA LEU A 513 44.31 -13.67 2.10
C LEU A 513 43.74 -13.82 0.67
N LEU A 514 42.52 -13.33 0.42
CA LEU A 514 41.82 -13.47 -0.85
C LEU A 514 42.52 -12.71 -2.00
N GLY A 515 43.05 -11.52 -1.73
CA GLY A 515 43.78 -10.73 -2.73
C GLY A 515 45.07 -11.42 -3.18
N PRO A 516 46.02 -11.69 -2.25
CA PRO A 516 47.22 -12.46 -2.51
C PRO A 516 46.97 -13.81 -3.18
N TYR A 517 46.02 -14.61 -2.68
CA TYR A 517 45.71 -15.91 -3.26
C TYR A 517 45.25 -15.79 -4.72
N ARG A 518 44.39 -14.82 -5.02
CA ARG A 518 43.90 -14.62 -6.39
C ARG A 518 44.96 -14.09 -7.36
N VAL A 519 45.95 -13.34 -6.89
CA VAL A 519 47.10 -12.96 -7.73
C VAL A 519 48.03 -14.16 -7.99
N ALA A 520 48.22 -15.05 -7.02
CA ALA A 520 49.03 -16.25 -7.18
C ALA A 520 48.38 -17.34 -8.07
N TYR A 521 47.06 -17.56 -7.91
CA TYR A 521 46.35 -18.69 -8.52
C TYR A 521 45.30 -18.31 -9.59
N GLY A 522 45.07 -17.02 -9.85
CA GLY A 522 44.08 -16.52 -10.82
C GLY A 522 42.60 -16.67 -10.39
N ARG A 523 42.33 -17.35 -9.27
CA ARG A 523 41.00 -17.63 -8.69
C ARG A 523 41.01 -17.41 -7.19
N PHE A 524 39.83 -17.29 -6.57
CA PHE A 524 39.71 -17.33 -5.11
C PHE A 524 39.87 -18.76 -4.56
N PRO A 525 40.24 -18.94 -3.28
CA PRO A 525 40.41 -20.27 -2.67
C PRO A 525 39.06 -20.97 -2.47
N THR A 526 39.05 -22.31 -2.48
CA THR A 526 37.89 -23.10 -2.04
C THR A 526 37.75 -23.05 -0.51
N VAL A 527 36.60 -23.48 0.03
CA VAL A 527 36.36 -23.47 1.50
C VAL A 527 37.47 -24.15 2.31
N PRO A 528 37.96 -25.37 1.98
CA PRO A 528 39.03 -26.03 2.74
C PRO A 528 40.35 -25.24 2.70
N VAL A 529 40.70 -24.70 1.52
CA VAL A 529 41.92 -23.91 1.33
C VAL A 529 41.84 -22.57 2.07
N LEU A 530 40.68 -21.92 2.08
CA LEU A 530 40.48 -20.69 2.85
C LEU A 530 40.57 -20.96 4.36
N ARG A 531 40.02 -22.09 4.84
CA ARG A 531 40.16 -22.52 6.23
C ARG A 531 41.63 -22.77 6.58
N GLU A 532 42.37 -23.50 5.75
CA GLU A 532 43.82 -23.72 5.95
C GLU A 532 44.60 -22.40 6.00
N LEU A 533 44.29 -21.43 5.12
CA LEU A 533 44.92 -20.10 5.11
C LEU A 533 44.59 -19.24 6.34
N LEU A 534 43.48 -19.51 7.03
CA LEU A 534 43.05 -18.80 8.24
C LEU A 534 43.61 -19.45 9.52
N GLU A 535 43.70 -20.78 9.56
CA GLU A 535 44.42 -21.57 10.57
C GLU A 535 45.95 -21.50 10.40
N ALA A 536 46.41 -20.99 9.26
CA ALA A 536 47.78 -21.10 8.77
C ALA A 536 48.84 -20.75 9.81
N ARG A 537 49.76 -21.70 10.00
CA ARG A 537 51.07 -21.37 10.57
C ARG A 537 51.85 -20.48 9.60
N PRO A 538 52.81 -19.66 10.07
CA PRO A 538 53.56 -18.72 9.24
C PRO A 538 54.21 -19.35 7.99
N GLU A 539 54.52 -20.64 8.01
CA GLU A 539 55.10 -21.39 6.89
C GLU A 539 54.16 -21.44 5.67
N THR A 540 52.86 -21.67 5.87
CA THR A 540 51.87 -21.72 4.77
C THR A 540 51.70 -20.35 4.11
N LEU A 541 51.70 -19.28 4.91
CA LEU A 541 51.63 -17.91 4.38
C LEU A 541 52.93 -17.47 3.69
N ARG A 542 54.10 -17.95 4.13
CA ARG A 542 55.37 -17.74 3.41
C ARG A 542 55.35 -18.43 2.04
N ALA A 543 54.86 -19.68 1.97
CA ALA A 543 54.72 -20.38 0.69
C ALA A 543 53.82 -19.61 -0.30
N LEU A 544 52.74 -18.97 0.18
CA LEU A 544 51.92 -18.07 -0.64
C LEU A 544 52.66 -16.79 -1.04
N LEU A 545 53.47 -16.20 -0.14
CA LEU A 545 54.26 -14.99 -0.40
C LEU A 545 55.37 -15.21 -1.45
N ASP A 546 55.94 -16.41 -1.49
CA ASP A 546 56.97 -16.82 -2.45
C ASP A 546 56.41 -17.05 -3.86
N LEU A 547 55.11 -17.35 -3.99
CA LEU A 547 54.40 -17.46 -5.27
C LEU A 547 53.99 -16.10 -5.87
N LEU A 548 54.02 -15.02 -5.08
CA LEU A 548 53.66 -13.69 -5.57
C LEU A 548 54.79 -13.06 -6.42
N PRO A 549 54.49 -12.54 -7.63
CA PRO A 549 55.47 -11.82 -8.44
C PRO A 549 56.15 -10.69 -7.67
N ALA A 550 57.49 -10.63 -7.73
CA ALA A 550 58.25 -9.57 -7.07
C ALA A 550 57.90 -8.19 -7.64
N ASP A 551 57.69 -8.13 -8.96
CA ASP A 551 57.25 -6.96 -9.71
C ASP A 551 55.72 -7.00 -9.92
N GLY A 552 55.05 -5.85 -9.77
CA GLY A 552 53.61 -5.71 -9.98
C GLY A 552 52.71 -6.06 -8.78
N ALA A 553 53.09 -7.00 -7.89
CA ALA A 553 52.25 -7.44 -6.76
C ALA A 553 52.61 -6.81 -5.39
N GLN A 554 53.37 -5.72 -5.34
CA GLN A 554 53.91 -5.15 -4.09
C GLN A 554 52.86 -4.85 -3.00
N ALA A 555 51.64 -4.43 -3.37
CA ALA A 555 50.56 -4.19 -2.41
C ALA A 555 50.13 -5.50 -1.71
N MET A 556 49.87 -6.55 -2.50
CA MET A 556 49.47 -7.87 -2.01
C MET A 556 50.56 -8.51 -1.14
N ARG A 557 51.85 -8.33 -1.49
CA ARG A 557 52.97 -8.77 -0.65
C ARG A 557 52.96 -8.07 0.72
N ARG A 558 52.76 -6.75 0.76
CA ARG A 558 52.66 -5.97 2.02
C ARG A 558 51.46 -6.40 2.88
N GLU A 559 50.33 -6.72 2.27
CA GLU A 559 49.14 -7.23 2.97
C GLU A 559 49.40 -8.59 3.62
N LEU A 560 49.99 -9.53 2.87
CA LEU A 560 50.32 -10.87 3.37
C LEU A 560 51.43 -10.83 4.43
N GLU A 561 52.43 -9.97 4.28
CA GLU A 561 53.41 -9.66 5.33
C GLU A 561 52.77 -9.06 6.58
N SER A 562 51.71 -8.26 6.43
CA SER A 562 50.94 -7.73 7.56
C SER A 562 50.20 -8.84 8.30
N ARG A 563 49.55 -9.75 7.56
CA ARG A 563 48.92 -10.94 8.11
C ARG A 563 49.94 -11.81 8.85
N LEU A 564 51.12 -12.07 8.24
CA LEU A 564 52.23 -12.82 8.85
C LEU A 564 52.69 -12.27 10.21
N ARG A 565 52.63 -10.95 10.42
CA ARG A 565 52.95 -10.31 11.72
C ARG A 565 51.81 -10.41 12.75
N GLN A 566 50.60 -10.72 12.32
CA GLN A 566 49.39 -10.80 13.17
C GLN A 566 49.04 -12.24 13.56
N VAL A 567 49.45 -13.24 12.76
CA VAL A 567 49.26 -14.67 13.06
C VAL A 567 49.81 -15.01 14.44
N GLY A 568 49.00 -15.68 15.26
CA GLY A 568 49.40 -16.14 16.60
C GLY A 568 49.45 -15.03 17.66
N THR A 569 49.03 -13.80 17.35
CA THR A 569 48.80 -12.77 18.37
C THR A 569 47.46 -12.99 19.09
N THR A 570 47.28 -12.46 20.30
CA THR A 570 46.03 -12.62 21.09
C THR A 570 44.81 -11.97 20.44
N ASN A 571 44.99 -11.11 19.45
CA ASN A 571 43.91 -10.43 18.71
C ASN A 571 43.70 -11.04 17.31
N ASP A 572 44.26 -12.22 17.04
CA ASP A 572 44.11 -12.88 15.74
C ASP A 572 42.69 -13.42 15.55
N LEU A 573 41.98 -12.93 14.52
CA LEU A 573 40.64 -13.41 14.14
C LEU A 573 40.69 -14.64 13.22
N GLY A 574 41.87 -15.02 12.69
CA GLY A 574 42.04 -16.17 11.80
C GLY A 574 41.42 -17.46 12.32
N PRO A 575 41.77 -17.94 13.53
CA PRO A 575 41.19 -19.16 14.10
C PRO A 575 39.67 -19.10 14.27
N VAL A 576 39.11 -17.94 14.61
CA VAL A 576 37.65 -17.77 14.78
C VAL A 576 36.93 -17.82 13.43
N LEU A 577 37.51 -17.21 12.38
CA LEU A 577 36.97 -17.28 11.03
C LEU A 577 37.08 -18.69 10.44
N ALA A 578 38.16 -19.42 10.75
CA ALA A 578 38.35 -20.80 10.36
C ALA A 578 37.32 -21.75 11.01
N ASP A 579 37.07 -21.61 12.31
CA ASP A 579 36.06 -22.39 13.05
C ASP A 579 34.66 -22.20 12.43
N ARG A 580 34.30 -20.96 12.09
CA ARG A 580 33.03 -20.66 11.40
C ARG A 580 32.98 -21.23 9.98
N LEU A 581 34.09 -21.26 9.25
CA LEU A 581 34.18 -21.94 7.95
C LEU A 581 34.14 -23.47 8.06
N ALA A 582 34.50 -24.07 9.21
CA ALA A 582 34.40 -25.52 9.44
C ALA A 582 32.94 -26.02 9.48
N ALA A 583 31.94 -25.14 9.56
CA ALA A 583 30.55 -25.47 9.29
C ALA A 583 30.30 -25.82 7.80
N LEU A 584 31.05 -25.19 6.89
CA LEU A 584 31.00 -25.43 5.43
C LEU A 584 32.04 -26.44 4.96
N ASP A 585 33.16 -26.62 5.66
CA ASP A 585 34.17 -27.66 5.36
C ASP A 585 33.76 -29.03 5.93
N ARG A 586 32.65 -29.58 5.43
CA ARG A 586 32.16 -30.92 5.78
C ARG A 586 32.18 -31.80 4.53
N PRO A 587 32.38 -33.13 4.65
CA PRO A 587 32.45 -34.03 3.48
C PRO A 587 31.21 -33.95 2.57
N ILE A 588 30.03 -33.70 3.14
CA ILE A 588 28.77 -33.50 2.41
C ILE A 588 28.78 -32.24 1.52
N PHE A 589 29.66 -31.28 1.78
CA PHE A 589 29.84 -30.04 1.02
C PHE A 589 31.14 -30.02 0.19
N ALA A 590 31.92 -31.10 0.16
CA ALA A 590 33.27 -31.09 -0.44
C ALA A 590 33.28 -30.81 -1.97
N GLU A 591 32.23 -31.22 -2.69
CA GLU A 591 32.06 -30.91 -4.12
C GLU A 591 31.41 -29.53 -4.36
N PHE A 592 30.90 -28.90 -3.29
CA PHE A 592 30.27 -27.58 -3.34
C PHE A 592 31.31 -26.46 -3.08
N PHE A 593 30.93 -25.22 -3.35
CA PHE A 593 31.76 -24.01 -3.21
C PHE A 593 33.05 -24.03 -4.05
N GLY A 594 32.96 -24.52 -5.29
CA GLY A 594 34.07 -24.58 -6.24
C GLY A 594 35.03 -25.75 -6.06
N GLY A 595 34.62 -26.81 -5.33
CA GLY A 595 35.38 -28.06 -5.20
C GLY A 595 35.35 -28.95 -6.44
N ALA A 596 34.33 -28.83 -7.30
CA ALA A 596 34.19 -29.63 -8.52
C ALA A 596 35.15 -29.21 -9.65
N GLU A 597 35.60 -30.19 -10.46
CA GLU A 597 36.48 -29.96 -11.62
C GLU A 597 35.77 -29.27 -12.81
N GLU A 598 34.44 -29.38 -12.89
CA GLU A 598 33.61 -28.73 -13.91
C GLU A 598 33.05 -27.38 -13.43
N PRO A 599 32.90 -26.37 -14.31
CA PRO A 599 32.31 -25.07 -13.97
C PRO A 599 30.78 -25.17 -13.79
N ARG A 600 30.35 -25.75 -12.67
CA ARG A 600 28.94 -25.89 -12.25
C ARG A 600 28.48 -24.80 -11.27
N SER A 601 29.41 -23.94 -10.83
CA SER A 601 29.16 -22.96 -9.77
C SER A 601 28.32 -21.77 -10.27
N PHE A 602 27.13 -21.61 -9.69
CA PHE A 602 26.22 -20.52 -9.96
C PHE A 602 26.61 -19.29 -9.13
N SER A 603 26.82 -18.16 -9.82
CA SER A 603 27.07 -16.87 -9.20
C SER A 603 25.79 -16.07 -8.99
N LEU A 604 25.54 -15.64 -7.75
CA LEU A 604 24.38 -14.82 -7.42
C LEU A 604 24.30 -13.53 -8.25
N ARG A 605 25.45 -12.98 -8.69
CA ARG A 605 25.52 -11.78 -9.56
C ARG A 605 24.73 -11.94 -10.86
N SER A 606 24.62 -13.16 -11.40
CA SER A 606 23.82 -13.45 -12.60
C SER A 606 22.35 -13.04 -12.43
N ALA A 607 21.79 -13.20 -11.22
CA ALA A 607 20.41 -12.80 -10.92
C ALA A 607 20.20 -11.27 -10.87
N ALA A 608 21.27 -10.46 -10.74
CA ALA A 608 21.17 -9.00 -10.89
C ALA A 608 21.25 -8.54 -12.36
N GLN A 609 21.69 -9.42 -13.27
CA GLN A 609 21.97 -9.09 -14.68
C GLN A 609 20.92 -9.63 -15.64
N HIS A 610 20.34 -10.80 -15.36
CA HIS A 610 19.40 -11.50 -16.24
C HIS A 610 18.11 -11.87 -15.51
N PRO A 611 16.95 -11.86 -16.19
CA PRO A 611 15.76 -12.52 -15.64
C PRO A 611 16.06 -14.02 -15.51
N MET A 612 15.87 -14.55 -14.32
CA MET A 612 16.04 -15.97 -14.03
C MET A 612 15.37 -16.38 -12.72
N ARG A 613 15.12 -17.67 -12.58
CA ARG A 613 14.45 -18.32 -11.45
C ARG A 613 15.44 -19.28 -10.80
N VAL A 614 15.85 -18.97 -9.58
CA VAL A 614 16.85 -19.75 -8.82
C VAL A 614 16.20 -20.32 -7.57
N ARG A 615 16.38 -21.62 -7.34
CA ARG A 615 16.07 -22.28 -6.07
C ARG A 615 17.36 -22.69 -5.37
N ILE A 616 17.51 -22.30 -4.11
CA ILE A 616 18.59 -22.76 -3.23
C ILE A 616 17.96 -23.51 -2.06
N SER A 617 18.13 -24.82 -2.05
CA SER A 617 17.74 -25.68 -0.94
C SER A 617 18.91 -25.82 0.03
N LEU A 618 18.74 -25.28 1.24
CA LEU A 618 19.70 -25.35 2.34
C LEU A 618 19.70 -26.73 3.02
N PRO A 619 20.83 -27.17 3.59
CA PRO A 619 20.96 -28.48 4.19
C PRO A 619 20.12 -28.62 5.47
N GLU A 620 19.48 -29.77 5.62
CA GLU A 620 18.76 -30.18 6.84
C GLU A 620 19.59 -31.24 7.61
N GLY A 621 19.10 -31.69 8.78
CA GLY A 621 19.66 -32.86 9.47
C GLY A 621 21.00 -32.64 10.18
N GLY A 622 21.06 -31.65 11.08
CA GLY A 622 22.24 -31.40 11.93
C GLY A 622 23.22 -30.35 11.40
N HIS A 623 23.05 -29.89 10.16
CA HIS A 623 23.85 -28.82 9.56
C HIS A 623 23.24 -27.41 9.73
N GLU A 624 22.48 -27.18 10.80
CA GLU A 624 21.76 -25.91 11.00
C GLU A 624 22.68 -24.67 11.05
N GLU A 625 23.89 -24.81 11.59
CA GLU A 625 24.86 -23.71 11.62
C GLU A 625 25.31 -23.30 10.22
N ALA A 626 25.55 -24.28 9.34
CA ALA A 626 25.84 -24.04 7.93
C ALA A 626 24.64 -23.35 7.25
N ALA A 627 23.41 -23.81 7.49
CA ALA A 627 22.20 -23.18 6.94
C ALA A 627 22.04 -21.72 7.41
N ARG A 628 22.25 -21.42 8.70
CA ARG A 628 22.21 -20.04 9.25
C ARG A 628 23.31 -19.14 8.66
N LEU A 629 24.53 -19.65 8.54
CA LEU A 629 25.66 -18.96 7.91
C LEU A 629 25.36 -18.64 6.44
N LEU A 630 24.89 -19.63 5.68
CA LEU A 630 24.52 -19.48 4.27
C LEU A 630 23.36 -18.49 4.08
N ASN A 631 22.36 -18.49 4.96
CA ASN A 631 21.29 -17.51 4.96
C ASN A 631 21.81 -16.06 5.10
N ARG A 632 22.71 -15.80 6.06
CA ARG A 632 23.38 -14.50 6.18
C ARG A 632 24.19 -14.15 4.95
N LEU A 633 24.98 -15.11 4.46
CA LEU A 633 25.87 -14.90 3.32
C LEU A 633 25.07 -14.56 2.06
N LEU A 634 24.01 -15.32 1.74
CA LEU A 634 23.12 -15.07 0.61
C LEU A 634 22.42 -13.72 0.73
N LEU A 635 21.97 -13.33 1.93
CA LEU A 635 21.39 -12.00 2.15
C LEU A 635 22.42 -10.88 1.94
N ALA A 636 23.64 -11.03 2.47
CA ALA A 636 24.73 -10.06 2.32
C ALA A 636 25.20 -9.93 0.86
N GLN A 637 25.38 -11.06 0.16
CA GLN A 637 25.70 -11.13 -1.26
C GLN A 637 24.60 -10.48 -2.11
N PHE A 638 23.32 -10.81 -1.88
CA PHE A 638 22.18 -10.21 -2.59
C PHE A 638 22.16 -8.69 -2.43
N GLN A 639 22.24 -8.22 -1.19
CA GLN A 639 22.31 -6.80 -0.85
C GLN A 639 23.57 -6.10 -1.37
N HIS A 640 24.60 -6.85 -1.76
CA HIS A 640 25.79 -6.31 -2.41
C HIS A 640 25.56 -6.16 -3.92
N ILE A 641 25.16 -7.23 -4.61
CA ILE A 641 24.99 -7.22 -6.08
C ILE A 641 23.92 -6.22 -6.54
N THR A 642 22.89 -5.95 -5.74
CA THR A 642 21.86 -4.94 -6.06
C THR A 642 22.39 -3.50 -6.01
N ARG A 643 23.53 -3.23 -5.36
CA ARG A 643 24.13 -1.88 -5.25
C ARG A 643 24.64 -1.36 -6.58
N GLY A 644 25.17 -2.23 -7.44
CA GLY A 644 25.70 -1.88 -8.75
C GLY A 644 24.63 -1.70 -9.84
N GLY A 645 23.40 -2.20 -9.61
CA GLY A 645 22.34 -2.32 -10.63
C GLY A 645 21.53 -1.06 -10.91
N ALA A 646 22.01 0.13 -10.53
CA ALA A 646 21.21 1.36 -10.52
C ALA A 646 20.70 1.77 -11.92
N GLY A 647 19.40 1.57 -12.15
CA GLY A 647 18.62 2.29 -13.17
C GLY A 647 18.28 1.57 -14.48
N ARG A 648 18.71 0.31 -14.69
CA ARG A 648 18.37 -0.45 -15.93
C ARG A 648 18.08 -1.96 -15.74
N GLY A 649 18.19 -2.49 -14.51
CA GLY A 649 17.97 -3.91 -14.22
C GLY A 649 16.49 -4.32 -14.08
N ASN A 650 16.24 -5.63 -14.16
CA ASN A 650 14.96 -6.23 -13.79
C ASN A 650 14.72 -6.12 -12.27
N PHE A 651 13.49 -6.39 -11.83
CA PHE A 651 13.16 -6.41 -10.39
C PHE A 651 13.84 -7.61 -9.74
N ALA A 652 14.86 -7.39 -8.91
CA ALA A 652 15.61 -8.46 -8.26
C ALA A 652 14.99 -8.79 -6.89
N PHE A 653 14.77 -10.07 -6.61
CA PHE A 653 14.07 -10.48 -5.39
C PHE A 653 14.71 -11.69 -4.70
N LEU A 654 14.93 -11.58 -3.40
CA LEU A 654 15.36 -12.68 -2.54
C LEU A 654 14.20 -13.12 -1.63
N VAL A 655 13.99 -14.42 -1.51
CA VAL A 655 13.02 -15.00 -0.59
C VAL A 655 13.76 -15.93 0.36
N LEU A 656 13.65 -15.68 1.67
CA LEU A 656 14.10 -16.58 2.72
C LEU A 656 12.86 -17.15 3.44
N ASP A 657 12.51 -18.41 3.17
CA ASP A 657 11.37 -19.11 3.81
C ASP A 657 11.64 -19.46 5.28
N ASP A 658 12.92 -19.58 5.63
CA ASP A 658 13.41 -19.50 7.01
C ASP A 658 14.58 -18.51 7.02
N ALA A 659 14.38 -17.35 7.65
CA ALA A 659 15.38 -16.29 7.82
C ALA A 659 16.08 -16.32 9.19
N ALA A 660 15.96 -17.42 9.96
CA ALA A 660 16.58 -17.54 11.27
C ALA A 660 18.09 -17.28 11.22
N GLY A 661 18.58 -16.39 12.08
CA GLY A 661 19.99 -15.98 12.10
C GLY A 661 20.47 -15.15 10.90
N ALA A 662 19.63 -14.86 9.90
CA ALA A 662 20.00 -14.11 8.70
C ALA A 662 20.18 -12.60 8.94
N VAL A 663 19.46 -12.05 9.93
CA VAL A 663 19.37 -10.60 10.16
C VAL A 663 20.46 -10.12 11.12
N THR A 664 21.38 -9.33 10.58
CA THR A 664 22.52 -8.73 11.29
C THR A 664 22.42 -7.19 11.31
N PRO A 665 23.21 -6.48 12.14
CA PRO A 665 23.27 -5.02 12.10
C PRO A 665 23.81 -4.46 10.78
N GLY A 666 24.65 -5.21 10.05
CA GLY A 666 25.12 -4.84 8.70
C GLY A 666 24.03 -5.02 7.66
N ALA A 667 23.42 -6.21 7.60
CA ALA A 667 22.35 -6.54 6.67
C ALA A 667 21.15 -5.59 6.80
N LEU A 668 20.76 -5.23 8.02
CA LEU A 668 19.63 -4.32 8.25
C LEU A 668 19.86 -2.91 7.67
N ARG A 669 21.07 -2.36 7.82
CA ARG A 669 21.44 -1.06 7.22
C ARG A 669 21.48 -1.10 5.69
N ALA A 670 21.68 -2.28 5.10
CA ALA A 670 21.64 -2.49 3.66
C ALA A 670 20.21 -2.72 3.13
N LEU A 671 19.31 -3.37 3.88
CA LEU A 671 17.88 -3.52 3.52
C LEU A 671 17.22 -2.17 3.18
N GLN A 672 17.54 -1.11 3.94
CA GLN A 672 17.04 0.25 3.71
C GLN A 672 17.33 0.80 2.30
N ARG A 673 18.37 0.27 1.62
CA ARG A 673 18.79 0.72 0.28
C ARG A 673 18.11 -0.04 -0.86
N LEU A 674 17.51 -1.20 -0.59
CA LEU A 674 16.90 -2.04 -1.65
C LEU A 674 15.73 -1.34 -2.35
N ARG A 675 14.95 -0.54 -1.59
CA ARG A 675 13.83 0.26 -2.10
C ARG A 675 14.20 1.19 -3.25
N THR A 676 15.42 1.76 -3.25
CA THR A 676 15.90 2.62 -4.35
C THR A 676 16.63 1.85 -5.46
N GLN A 677 16.88 0.55 -5.25
CA GLN A 677 17.59 -0.36 -6.17
C GLN A 677 16.63 -1.26 -6.95
N ASN A 678 15.32 -0.95 -6.98
CA ASN A 678 14.29 -1.80 -7.60
C ASN A 678 14.38 -3.27 -7.15
N SER A 679 14.63 -3.48 -5.86
CA SER A 679 14.91 -4.78 -5.27
C SER A 679 14.16 -4.94 -3.95
N GLY A 680 13.95 -6.18 -3.50
CA GLY A 680 13.32 -6.44 -2.20
C GLY A 680 13.58 -7.84 -1.66
N VAL A 681 13.19 -8.06 -0.40
CA VAL A 681 13.34 -9.36 0.28
C VAL A 681 12.04 -9.76 0.98
N VAL A 682 11.69 -11.04 0.93
CA VAL A 682 10.77 -11.67 1.89
C VAL A 682 11.60 -12.38 2.96
N LEU A 683 11.37 -12.02 4.23
CA LEU A 683 11.96 -12.67 5.39
C LEU A 683 10.84 -13.37 6.17
N ALA A 684 10.84 -14.70 6.21
CA ALA A 684 9.94 -15.47 7.05
C ALA A 684 10.67 -15.94 8.33
N LEU A 685 10.09 -15.68 9.50
CA LEU A 685 10.61 -16.07 10.81
C LEU A 685 9.57 -16.89 11.58
N ARG A 686 10.04 -17.77 12.45
CA ARG A 686 9.20 -18.52 13.39
C ARG A 686 8.85 -17.68 14.62
N THR A 687 9.76 -16.81 15.05
CA THR A 687 9.59 -15.84 16.14
C THR A 687 10.56 -14.67 15.96
N LEU A 688 10.28 -13.49 16.54
CA LEU A 688 11.26 -12.39 16.53
C LEU A 688 12.50 -12.73 17.36
N ALA A 689 12.42 -13.65 18.32
CA ALA A 689 13.56 -14.13 19.11
C ALA A 689 14.67 -14.82 18.28
N GLU A 690 14.46 -15.09 17.00
CA GLU A 690 15.51 -15.55 16.05
C GLU A 690 16.41 -14.42 15.54
N VAL A 691 16.11 -13.18 15.95
CA VAL A 691 16.87 -11.96 15.68
C VAL A 691 17.28 -11.36 17.04
N PRO A 692 18.49 -10.79 17.18
CA PRO A 692 18.90 -10.09 18.41
C PRO A 692 17.90 -9.00 18.82
N GLU A 693 17.57 -8.92 20.12
CA GLU A 693 16.51 -8.04 20.67
C GLU A 693 16.72 -6.57 20.28
N ALA A 694 17.97 -6.09 20.31
CA ALA A 694 18.35 -4.74 19.90
C ALA A 694 18.00 -4.39 18.44
N LEU A 695 17.74 -5.40 17.58
CA LEU A 695 17.37 -5.23 16.18
C LEU A 695 15.85 -5.38 15.92
N HIS A 696 15.02 -5.75 16.90
CA HIS A 696 13.58 -6.00 16.69
C HIS A 696 12.85 -4.74 16.18
N GLY A 697 12.96 -3.63 16.92
CA GLY A 697 12.39 -2.34 16.53
C GLY A 697 12.97 -1.83 15.20
N PRO A 698 14.31 -1.75 15.04
CA PRO A 698 14.95 -1.38 13.78
C PRO A 698 14.57 -2.23 12.55
N LEU A 699 14.38 -3.55 12.72
CA LEU A 699 13.92 -4.47 11.67
C LEU A 699 12.50 -4.12 11.26
N LEU A 700 11.58 -4.03 12.22
CA LEU A 700 10.20 -3.65 11.97
C LEU A 700 10.11 -2.24 11.35
N ALA A 701 10.92 -1.28 11.77
CA ALA A 701 10.94 0.06 11.18
C ALA A 701 11.44 0.07 9.72
N THR A 702 12.36 -0.83 9.35
CA THR A 702 13.01 -0.86 8.03
C THR A 702 12.16 -1.52 6.94
N VAL A 703 11.42 -2.59 7.26
CA VAL A 703 10.55 -3.28 6.29
C VAL A 703 9.24 -2.51 6.08
N GLY A 704 8.79 -2.38 4.83
CA GLY A 704 7.55 -1.68 4.53
C GLY A 704 6.29 -2.54 4.71
N CYS A 705 6.38 -3.84 4.43
CA CYS A 705 5.28 -4.79 4.63
C CYS A 705 5.55 -5.67 5.86
N ARG A 706 4.54 -5.79 6.74
CA ARG A 706 4.65 -6.47 8.04
C ARG A 706 3.46 -7.40 8.23
N MET A 707 3.72 -8.68 8.48
CA MET A 707 2.70 -9.71 8.58
C MET A 707 2.90 -10.57 9.83
N ALA A 708 1.89 -10.57 10.69
CA ALA A 708 1.86 -11.27 11.97
C ALA A 708 0.83 -12.41 11.90
N PHE A 709 1.29 -13.66 11.87
CA PHE A 709 0.42 -14.84 11.74
C PHE A 709 -0.21 -15.25 13.08
N SER A 710 -1.31 -16.01 13.02
CA SER A 710 -1.96 -16.61 14.18
C SER A 710 -0.98 -17.42 15.05
N GLY A 711 -1.07 -17.27 16.38
CA GLY A 711 -0.28 -18.04 17.34
C GLY A 711 1.08 -17.42 17.71
N LEU A 712 1.28 -16.12 17.47
CA LEU A 712 2.44 -15.40 17.97
C LEU A 712 2.46 -15.34 19.51
N PRO A 713 3.64 -15.44 20.15
CA PRO A 713 3.75 -15.19 21.58
C PRO A 713 3.57 -13.71 21.90
N THR A 714 3.21 -13.40 23.15
CA THR A 714 2.90 -12.03 23.59
C THR A 714 4.09 -11.07 23.53
N TRP A 715 5.33 -11.57 23.67
CA TRP A 715 6.53 -10.74 23.52
C TRP A 715 6.77 -10.31 22.07
N ASP A 716 6.61 -11.22 21.09
CA ASP A 716 6.65 -10.86 19.66
C ASP A 716 5.50 -9.90 19.33
N GLY A 717 4.30 -10.19 19.84
CA GLY A 717 3.12 -9.33 19.69
C GLY A 717 3.32 -7.91 20.23
N ARG A 718 4.14 -7.73 21.28
CA ARG A 718 4.48 -6.41 21.82
C ARG A 718 5.30 -5.59 20.83
N ALA A 719 6.34 -6.17 20.23
CA ALA A 719 7.16 -5.48 19.23
C ALA A 719 6.32 -5.04 18.01
N PHE A 720 5.37 -5.86 17.56
CA PHE A 720 4.42 -5.48 16.52
C PHE A 720 3.44 -4.38 16.95
N ALA A 721 2.88 -4.46 18.16
CA ALA A 721 1.99 -3.45 18.71
C ALA A 721 2.68 -2.07 18.82
N ASP A 722 3.92 -2.05 19.30
CA ASP A 722 4.73 -0.84 19.42
C ASP A 722 5.12 -0.28 18.03
N ALA A 723 5.44 -1.14 17.06
CA ALA A 723 5.81 -0.73 15.69
C ALA A 723 4.62 -0.22 14.85
N TRP A 724 3.39 -0.67 15.12
CA TRP A 724 2.18 -0.17 14.47
C TRP A 724 1.55 1.04 15.20
N GLY A 725 1.91 1.26 16.47
CA GLY A 725 1.52 2.42 17.25
C GLY A 725 0.03 2.47 17.63
N THR A 726 -0.38 3.67 18.05
CA THR A 726 -1.72 3.96 18.55
C THR A 726 -2.61 4.63 17.51
N GLU A 727 -3.91 4.55 17.74
CA GLU A 727 -4.96 5.23 17.02
C GLU A 727 -5.90 5.90 18.02
N ARG A 728 -6.36 7.12 17.68
CA ARG A 728 -7.37 7.83 18.47
C ARG A 728 -8.73 7.24 18.14
N VAL A 729 -9.32 6.56 19.11
CA VAL A 729 -10.67 6.00 19.00
C VAL A 729 -11.60 6.83 19.88
N GLU A 730 -12.69 7.33 19.29
CA GLU A 730 -13.79 7.97 20.02
C GLU A 730 -14.54 6.91 20.85
N MET A 731 -14.18 6.79 22.13
CA MET A 731 -14.90 5.92 23.06
C MET A 731 -16.16 6.63 23.52
N THR A 732 -17.31 6.03 23.19
CA THR A 732 -18.63 6.54 23.56
C THR A 732 -19.03 5.96 24.92
N GLU A 733 -18.74 6.68 26.01
CA GLU A 733 -19.18 6.29 27.35
C GLU A 733 -20.61 6.78 27.59
N VAL A 734 -21.57 5.84 27.59
CA VAL A 734 -22.98 6.12 27.88
C VAL A 734 -23.21 6.05 29.38
N ALA A 735 -23.12 7.19 30.06
CA ALA A 735 -23.41 7.27 31.49
C ALA A 735 -24.91 7.50 31.72
N HIS A 736 -25.60 6.51 32.29
CA HIS A 736 -27.00 6.65 32.69
C HIS A 736 -27.12 7.42 34.02
N HIS A 737 -27.26 8.75 33.96
CA HIS A 737 -27.56 9.59 35.12
C HIS A 737 -29.05 9.96 35.17
N THR A 738 -29.75 9.52 36.21
CA THR A 738 -31.14 9.92 36.50
C THR A 738 -31.16 11.30 37.16
N VAL A 739 -31.26 12.36 36.37
CA VAL A 739 -31.33 13.74 36.88
C VAL A 739 -32.74 14.03 37.43
N PHE A 740 -32.88 14.08 38.75
CA PHE A 740 -34.01 14.75 39.40
C PHE A 740 -33.85 16.27 39.24
N ALA A 741 -34.53 16.84 38.24
CA ALA A 741 -34.47 18.27 37.93
C ALA A 741 -35.52 19.04 38.75
N ASP A 742 -35.08 19.65 39.87
CA ASP A 742 -35.95 20.40 40.77
C ASP A 742 -35.97 21.92 40.45
N GLN A 743 -36.34 22.25 39.22
CA GLN A 743 -36.56 23.65 38.79
C GLN A 743 -37.85 23.80 37.97
N PRO A 744 -38.69 24.82 38.23
CA PRO A 744 -40.03 24.92 37.65
C PRO A 744 -40.05 25.31 36.16
N MET A 745 -39.09 26.11 35.68
CA MET A 745 -39.13 26.66 34.31
C MET A 745 -38.80 25.62 33.23
N THR A 746 -37.89 24.68 33.52
CA THR A 746 -37.60 23.54 32.62
C THR A 746 -38.79 22.58 32.51
N ARG A 747 -39.57 22.40 33.58
CA ARG A 747 -40.80 21.59 33.56
C ARG A 747 -41.81 22.05 32.49
N ALA A 748 -42.00 23.36 32.31
CA ALA A 748 -42.91 23.91 31.31
C ALA A 748 -42.44 23.63 29.87
N ILE A 749 -41.15 23.83 29.59
CA ILE A 749 -40.56 23.57 28.27
C ILE A 749 -40.59 22.06 27.95
N HIS A 750 -40.30 21.20 28.94
CA HIS A 750 -40.40 19.75 28.77
C HIS A 750 -41.86 19.27 28.61
N ALA A 751 -42.84 19.87 29.30
CA ALA A 751 -44.25 19.53 29.13
C ALA A 751 -44.76 19.88 27.72
N LEU A 752 -44.46 21.09 27.23
CA LEU A 752 -44.84 21.53 25.88
C LEU A 752 -44.20 20.64 24.79
N ARG A 753 -42.94 20.24 24.97
CA ARG A 753 -42.24 19.35 24.03
C ARG A 753 -42.75 17.91 24.08
N LYS A 754 -43.06 17.39 25.27
CA LYS A 754 -43.59 16.03 25.48
C LYS A 754 -44.97 15.82 24.86
N LEU A 755 -45.81 16.86 24.87
CA LEU A 755 -47.10 16.87 24.16
C LEU A 755 -46.97 16.79 22.63
N VAL A 756 -45.83 17.18 22.06
CA VAL A 756 -45.61 17.19 20.60
C VAL A 756 -44.92 15.91 20.10
N THR A 757 -44.09 15.23 20.91
CA THR A 757 -43.25 14.12 20.43
C THR A 757 -43.51 12.74 21.07
N GLY A 758 -44.39 12.63 22.06
CA GLY A 758 -44.95 11.34 22.51
C GLY A 758 -43.97 10.32 23.13
N LYS A 759 -42.71 10.68 23.38
CA LYS A 759 -41.73 9.83 24.08
C LYS A 759 -41.20 10.49 25.34
N ALA A 760 -41.17 9.74 26.44
CA ALA A 760 -40.46 10.13 27.65
C ALA A 760 -38.95 9.99 27.43
N VAL A 761 -38.16 10.94 27.93
CA VAL A 761 -36.72 11.01 27.72
C VAL A 761 -35.99 10.54 28.97
N THR A 762 -35.31 9.40 28.88
CA THR A 762 -34.07 9.18 29.64
C THR A 762 -32.97 9.95 28.92
N THR A 763 -32.38 10.95 29.57
CA THR A 763 -31.22 11.67 29.03
C THR A 763 -29.98 10.79 29.12
N GLU A 764 -29.66 10.10 28.03
CA GLU A 764 -28.36 9.46 27.87
C GLU A 764 -27.27 10.53 27.81
N ALA A 765 -26.44 10.62 28.85
CA ALA A 765 -25.24 11.45 28.85
C ALA A 765 -24.16 10.71 28.06
N VAL A 766 -24.25 10.81 26.73
CA VAL A 766 -23.26 10.28 25.81
C VAL A 766 -22.00 11.15 25.90
N THR A 767 -21.00 10.66 26.62
CA THR A 767 -19.70 11.32 26.76
C THR A 767 -18.74 10.68 25.76
N VAL A 768 -18.46 11.38 24.66
CA VAL A 768 -17.45 10.93 23.70
C VAL A 768 -16.09 11.35 24.23
N ARG A 769 -15.25 10.37 24.57
CA ARG A 769 -13.87 10.56 25.02
C ARG A 769 -12.92 10.00 23.98
N GLU A 770 -12.09 10.85 23.39
CA GLU A 770 -10.98 10.37 22.57
C GLU A 770 -9.97 9.63 23.46
N VAL A 771 -9.70 8.37 23.12
CA VAL A 771 -8.69 7.54 23.81
C VAL A 771 -7.69 7.03 22.79
N GLU A 772 -6.39 7.23 23.05
CA GLU A 772 -5.33 6.62 22.27
C GLU A 772 -5.20 5.14 22.64
N ARG A 773 -5.53 4.25 21.72
CA ARG A 773 -5.46 2.79 21.89
C ARG A 773 -4.49 2.21 20.86
N GLN A 774 -3.70 1.20 21.23
CA GLN A 774 -2.90 0.44 20.26
C GLN A 774 -3.79 -0.13 19.15
N ARG A 775 -3.39 0.00 17.88
CA ARG A 775 -4.16 -0.52 16.73
C ARG A 775 -4.45 -2.02 16.86
N TRP A 776 -3.47 -2.75 17.37
CA TRP A 776 -3.55 -4.13 17.85
C TRP A 776 -2.76 -4.25 19.14
N SER A 777 -3.34 -4.84 20.18
CA SER A 777 -2.60 -5.13 21.41
C SER A 777 -1.78 -6.43 21.25
N ALA A 778 -0.75 -6.59 22.08
CA ALA A 778 0.01 -7.85 22.13
C ALA A 778 -0.90 -9.07 22.43
N SER A 779 -1.91 -8.89 23.28
CA SER A 779 -2.91 -9.92 23.60
C SER A 779 -3.89 -10.18 22.46
N ASP A 780 -4.28 -9.14 21.70
CA ASP A 780 -5.09 -9.31 20.48
C ASP A 780 -4.33 -10.18 19.46
N LEU A 781 -3.02 -9.95 19.29
CA LEU A 781 -2.20 -10.71 18.34
C LEU A 781 -1.99 -12.17 18.78
N ALA A 782 -1.81 -12.40 20.08
CA ALA A 782 -1.62 -13.75 20.62
C ALA A 782 -2.91 -14.59 20.66
N HIS A 783 -4.08 -13.97 20.86
CA HIS A 783 -5.32 -14.70 21.18
C HIS A 783 -6.52 -14.40 20.27
N ALA A 784 -6.59 -13.24 19.61
CA ALA A 784 -7.74 -12.87 18.78
C ALA A 784 -7.56 -13.16 17.28
N VAL A 785 -6.34 -13.46 16.81
CA VAL A 785 -6.06 -13.81 15.41
C VAL A 785 -6.39 -15.30 15.17
N PRO A 786 -7.43 -15.64 14.39
CA PRO A 786 -7.84 -17.04 14.23
C PRO A 786 -6.85 -17.84 13.37
N PRO A 787 -6.78 -19.18 13.50
CA PRO A 787 -5.96 -20.02 12.64
C PRO A 787 -6.21 -19.77 11.15
N GLY A 788 -5.13 -19.72 10.35
CA GLY A 788 -5.20 -19.42 8.91
C GLY A 788 -5.42 -17.93 8.60
N HIS A 789 -5.38 -17.05 9.59
CA HIS A 789 -5.37 -15.59 9.41
C HIS A 789 -4.02 -14.99 9.81
N ALA A 790 -3.81 -13.76 9.36
CA ALA A 790 -2.73 -12.90 9.82
C ALA A 790 -3.21 -11.45 9.96
N VAL A 791 -2.48 -10.64 10.71
CA VAL A 791 -2.61 -9.18 10.69
C VAL A 791 -1.53 -8.62 9.76
N LEU A 792 -1.94 -7.85 8.76
CA LEU A 792 -1.09 -7.36 7.69
C LEU A 792 -1.14 -5.83 7.63
N SER A 793 0.03 -5.20 7.61
CA SER A 793 0.23 -3.80 7.24
C SER A 793 1.12 -3.73 6.00
N LEU A 794 0.76 -2.86 5.06
CA LEU A 794 1.44 -2.71 3.77
C LEU A 794 1.99 -1.29 3.63
N SER A 795 3.13 -1.16 2.96
CA SER A 795 3.64 0.12 2.48
C SER A 795 3.97 0.02 1.00
N HIS A 796 3.69 1.07 0.25
CA HIS A 796 4.00 1.17 -1.17
C HIS A 796 5.35 1.86 -1.40
N VAL A 797 6.02 1.57 -2.52
CA VAL A 797 7.27 2.24 -2.92
C VAL A 797 7.13 3.77 -3.10
N ARG A 798 5.92 4.31 -3.31
CA ARG A 798 5.64 5.76 -3.36
C ARG A 798 5.38 6.41 -1.99
N GLY A 799 5.23 5.62 -0.92
CA GLY A 799 5.11 6.11 0.46
C GLY A 799 3.70 6.04 1.07
N GLU A 800 2.70 5.70 0.27
CA GLU A 800 1.35 5.34 0.75
C GLU A 800 1.40 4.09 1.67
N GLN A 801 0.51 4.02 2.65
CA GLN A 801 0.49 2.96 3.68
C GLN A 801 -0.92 2.45 3.96
N VAL A 802 -1.01 1.18 4.37
CA VAL A 802 -2.23 0.51 4.84
C VAL A 802 -2.04 0.15 6.32
N PRO A 803 -2.96 0.53 7.22
CA PRO A 803 -2.89 0.18 8.63
C PRO A 803 -2.98 -1.35 8.83
N PRO A 804 -2.53 -1.88 9.98
CA PRO A 804 -2.65 -3.29 10.30
C PRO A 804 -4.11 -3.76 10.34
N MET A 805 -4.50 -4.57 9.36
CA MET A 805 -5.85 -5.16 9.25
C MET A 805 -5.76 -6.69 9.19
N LEU A 806 -6.84 -7.35 9.62
CA LEU A 806 -6.94 -8.81 9.60
C LEU A 806 -7.20 -9.34 8.18
N VAL A 807 -6.48 -10.38 7.78
CA VAL A 807 -6.64 -11.08 6.49
C VAL A 807 -6.87 -12.57 6.71
N ASP A 808 -7.78 -13.16 5.95
CA ASP A 808 -7.97 -14.62 5.84
C ASP A 808 -7.12 -15.14 4.68
N LEU A 809 -6.29 -16.15 4.95
CA LEU A 809 -5.33 -16.72 3.99
C LEU A 809 -5.78 -18.08 3.43
N ARG A 810 -7.05 -18.45 3.65
CA ARG A 810 -7.61 -19.75 3.26
C ARG A 810 -8.30 -19.74 1.87
N GLY A 811 -8.53 -18.55 1.28
CA GLY A 811 -8.99 -18.37 -0.11
C GLY A 811 -10.11 -17.35 -0.28
#